data_AF-A0A2U3DZG4-F1
#
_entry.id   AF-A0A2U3DZG4-F1
#
_cell.length_a   1.000
_cell.length_b   1.000
_cell.length_c   1.000
_cell.angle_alpha   90.00
_cell.angle_beta   90.00
_cell.angle_gamma   90.00
#
_symmetry.space_group_name_H-M   'P 1'
#
loop_
_entity.id
_entity.type
_entity.pdbx_description
1 polymer ?
#
loop_
_entity_poly.entity_id
_entity_poly.type
_entity_poly.pdbx_seq_one_letter_code
_entity_poly.pdbx_strand_id
1 'polypeptide(L)'
;MTSESKTALLMQDGPGASFVGSERSLATDSGPNAACAPSTTSNASTSRESTVPDYEPDMCRVQGFVPTSAFTALTLYASTTDLGIAEEIDSRLRKVEGDLEVVRASERCGSQAIQHTSTTLPAVLQTTPSLANLRPQVTSDYMADGPPLDEPSVGTPHFAQGSWESIESLTGRSIGNSSTNGDIPDKVSAVVSKALGPDQVRSIWFTKYHPWFPILHETSFDKAISIPDSGHRVVYDAIVSVVSMDCGSSTERGQWGRLRGLRAAVVNKAMKISSLHSVQALLITSIYYYAEGSLTKYWNLLAVCKSMSMSLNLRNMAALGATECIPGLRQVPRIVAESPVIEQEESIRAYWMIEMLDSMTSLGSYNSQLTLKLPPAACLPCSESTWSRREPFIERFTHVQMPYPSVFCLCIMFVLQELGAVHHFLDEAHDLSSLEKRLEWQTAAQSLDERLTQWREEFVAAVFRLINAEKDHLPEGEMEPFITLTNCVLNTAIIVLLQQMAPFPWEIGRDFEPWAFATTRCVYACENLAAKVRRISPDQQDCQSPYLIFPIFTAARFYVAYSKALDADVPASLHSLAFTLHICGRRWSLARRYETIIRTAVSEHRSPVSQCLLPIEFYDLRYSTLAITDLLQATAEKIDPGQPGPTPLTDSVLVDVVSRLASIQSATPHLITPACLSDRRAMVQDNNLSCLVYGPGKTKFEVRLKPVIEDPHDVIIRISYVGVHFWAHGGLARRVSEVSPICMGHEAAGVVHCIGEGVTSLVPGDRVALEPGVPCRRCKRCKAGRYNLCPNMRFASDPPTDGMLCRYFKTQEDFAYRLPDHMSLQEGVLLEPLSVAVHSLRLAALRPGQSVLIQGSGTIGLLMAATASVFGASKIFITDINEAKLDFAKKFVSCTTFVPNVKAKPAEEAERFKKEANAKDGIDVVLECTGVESSTQTGLYIVAAAGTFVQVGMGKPHQTLPLMEMSEKEVVFKMAFRYGSGDYETALELVNAQRVSVKPLISATVPFELAEAAWAMTQRGEGIKNFIQGLND
;
A
#
# COMPACT_ATOMS: atom_id res chain seq x y z
N MET A 1 -52.61 -20.17 21.60
CA MET A 1 -53.32 -20.88 22.68
C MET A 1 -52.28 -21.20 23.74
N THR A 2 -52.17 -20.39 24.81
CA THR A 2 -52.86 -20.59 26.11
C THR A 2 -52.38 -21.84 26.85
N SER A 3 -51.96 -21.83 28.11
CA SER A 3 -51.88 -20.72 29.10
C SER A 3 -51.17 -21.21 30.38
N GLU A 4 -50.51 -20.27 31.08
CA GLU A 4 -50.42 -20.14 32.55
C GLU A 4 -50.11 -21.34 33.49
N SER A 5 -49.17 -21.12 34.43
CA SER A 5 -49.45 -21.24 35.88
C SER A 5 -48.41 -20.52 36.76
N LYS A 6 -48.83 -19.40 37.37
CA LYS A 6 -48.74 -18.95 38.79
C LYS A 6 -47.45 -19.30 39.59
N THR A 7 -46.67 -18.37 40.17
CA THR A 7 -46.92 -17.17 41.02
C THR A 7 -47.22 -17.43 42.51
N ALA A 8 -46.30 -17.03 43.41
CA ALA A 8 -46.50 -16.46 44.77
C ALA A 8 -45.12 -16.11 45.41
N LEU A 9 -44.75 -14.85 45.79
CA LEU A 9 -45.24 -13.95 46.87
C LEU A 9 -44.72 -14.38 48.29
N LEU A 10 -44.24 -13.53 49.22
CA LEU A 10 -43.84 -12.09 49.25
C LEU A 10 -43.22 -11.71 50.65
N MET A 11 -42.69 -10.46 50.80
CA MET A 11 -42.54 -9.65 52.05
C MET A 11 -41.49 -10.08 53.12
N GLN A 12 -40.88 -9.24 53.99
CA GLN A 12 -40.97 -7.77 54.24
C GLN A 12 -39.75 -7.20 55.04
N ASP A 13 -39.48 -5.89 54.89
CA ASP A 13 -38.95 -4.84 55.82
C ASP A 13 -37.63 -4.96 56.66
N GLY A 14 -37.00 -3.80 56.93
CA GLY A 14 -35.75 -3.59 57.71
C GLY A 14 -35.96 -3.35 59.23
N PRO A 15 -35.19 -2.49 59.97
CA PRO A 15 -34.14 -1.52 59.56
C PRO A 15 -32.89 -1.39 60.50
N GLY A 16 -31.93 -0.51 60.15
CA GLY A 16 -31.43 0.53 61.08
C GLY A 16 -30.09 0.40 61.87
N ALA A 17 -29.38 1.55 61.90
CA ALA A 17 -28.53 2.11 62.98
C ALA A 17 -26.99 1.87 63.05
N SER A 18 -26.32 2.96 63.44
CA SER A 18 -24.89 3.29 63.49
C SER A 18 -24.22 3.05 64.87
N PHE A 19 -22.87 3.05 64.94
CA PHE A 19 -22.03 4.02 65.71
C PHE A 19 -20.51 3.66 65.69
N VAL A 20 -19.67 4.62 65.27
CA VAL A 20 -18.49 5.22 65.95
C VAL A 20 -17.40 4.34 66.63
N GLY A 21 -16.13 4.57 66.22
CA GLY A 21 -15.14 5.19 67.13
C GLY A 21 -13.79 4.50 67.44
N SER A 22 -12.69 5.20 67.10
CA SER A 22 -11.37 5.20 67.80
C SER A 22 -10.52 3.90 67.77
N GLU A 23 -9.20 3.87 68.00
CA GLU A 23 -8.09 4.84 67.93
C GLU A 23 -6.77 4.02 67.98
N ARG A 24 -5.65 4.57 67.45
CA ARG A 24 -4.24 4.29 67.89
C ARG A 24 -3.66 2.86 67.72
N SER A 25 -2.34 2.65 67.70
CA SER A 25 -1.21 3.52 67.30
C SER A 25 0.12 2.74 67.29
N LEU A 26 1.06 3.20 66.44
CA LEU A 26 2.51 3.31 66.68
C LEU A 26 3.45 2.09 66.64
N ALA A 27 4.58 2.37 65.98
CA ALA A 27 5.98 2.03 66.35
C ALA A 27 6.57 0.65 66.00
N THR A 28 7.86 0.53 65.68
CA THR A 28 8.88 1.43 65.02
C THR A 28 10.09 0.55 64.63
N ASP A 29 11.03 1.10 63.84
CA ASP A 29 12.47 0.76 63.85
C ASP A 29 12.93 -0.65 63.37
N SER A 30 14.17 -0.87 62.90
CA SER A 30 15.19 0.03 62.31
C SER A 30 16.37 -0.78 61.76
N GLY A 31 17.01 -0.29 60.69
CA GLY A 31 18.48 -0.29 60.59
C GLY A 31 19.24 -1.53 60.05
N PRO A 32 20.54 -1.38 59.73
CA PRO A 32 21.16 -2.10 58.58
C PRO A 32 22.56 -2.71 58.84
N ASN A 33 23.14 -3.41 57.83
CA ASN A 33 24.49 -3.18 57.26
C ASN A 33 25.29 -4.43 56.76
N ALA A 34 25.96 -4.20 55.62
CA ALA A 34 27.36 -4.53 55.27
C ALA A 34 27.84 -5.96 54.89
N ALA A 35 28.14 -6.09 53.58
CA ALA A 35 29.46 -6.33 52.97
C ALA A 35 30.28 -7.62 53.23
N CYS A 36 30.65 -8.33 52.14
CA CYS A 36 32.03 -8.41 51.59
C CYS A 36 32.20 -9.53 50.53
N ALA A 37 33.07 -9.28 49.54
CA ALA A 37 33.64 -10.25 48.58
C ALA A 37 35.10 -10.61 49.04
N PRO A 38 36.02 -11.27 48.28
CA PRO A 38 36.01 -11.69 46.86
C PRO A 38 36.71 -13.03 46.50
N SER A 39 37.00 -13.23 45.19
CA SER A 39 38.03 -14.11 44.56
C SER A 39 37.69 -15.61 44.31
N THR A 40 38.17 -16.35 43.29
CA THR A 40 38.75 -16.09 41.93
C THR A 40 38.79 -17.40 41.08
N THR A 41 39.22 -17.33 39.79
CA THR A 41 39.85 -18.39 38.94
C THR A 41 39.07 -19.57 38.32
N SER A 42 38.70 -19.41 37.03
CA SER A 42 39.16 -20.15 35.82
C SER A 42 39.22 -21.71 35.65
N ASN A 43 38.79 -22.15 34.45
CA ASN A 43 39.33 -23.23 33.55
C ASN A 43 38.59 -24.59 33.34
N ALA A 44 38.06 -24.73 32.10
CA ALA A 44 38.33 -25.77 31.08
C ALA A 44 37.94 -27.29 31.22
N SER A 45 36.97 -27.68 30.37
CA SER A 45 37.08 -28.73 29.30
C SER A 45 36.83 -30.26 29.56
N THR A 46 36.38 -30.92 28.46
CA THR A 46 36.42 -32.37 28.07
C THR A 46 35.32 -33.40 28.48
N SER A 47 34.49 -33.74 27.47
CA SER A 47 33.94 -35.06 27.03
C SER A 47 34.16 -36.39 27.79
N ARG A 48 33.12 -37.26 27.87
CA ARG A 48 32.94 -38.51 27.07
C ARG A 48 31.69 -39.38 27.37
N GLU A 49 31.43 -40.32 26.47
CA GLU A 49 30.29 -41.25 26.25
C GLU A 49 30.05 -42.37 27.30
N SER A 50 28.85 -43.01 27.35
CA SER A 50 28.61 -44.44 26.95
C SER A 50 27.28 -45.17 27.39
N THR A 51 26.75 -46.04 26.50
CA THR A 51 26.01 -47.35 26.67
C THR A 51 24.59 -47.53 27.32
N VAL A 52 23.52 -47.71 26.50
CA VAL A 52 22.81 -48.97 26.02
C VAL A 52 22.80 -50.21 26.99
N PRO A 53 21.71 -51.04 27.21
CA PRO A 53 20.95 -51.80 26.18
C PRO A 53 19.44 -52.20 26.38
N ASP A 54 18.96 -52.95 25.37
CA ASP A 54 17.63 -53.43 24.91
C ASP A 54 16.80 -54.43 25.77
N TYR A 55 15.50 -54.62 25.43
CA TYR A 55 14.91 -55.94 25.03
C TYR A 55 13.47 -55.91 24.42
N GLU A 56 13.12 -56.96 23.67
CA GLU A 56 11.88 -57.29 22.89
C GLU A 56 10.72 -57.91 23.73
N PRO A 57 9.44 -58.12 23.26
CA PRO A 57 9.07 -59.22 22.33
C PRO A 57 7.75 -59.09 21.50
N ASP A 58 7.21 -60.22 20.98
CA ASP A 58 6.37 -60.35 19.77
C ASP A 58 4.93 -60.98 19.92
N MET A 59 4.08 -60.75 18.89
CA MET A 59 2.81 -61.39 18.41
C MET A 59 1.76 -62.16 19.29
N CYS A 60 0.46 -61.82 19.11
CA CYS A 60 -0.64 -62.77 18.75
C CYS A 60 -1.94 -62.09 18.21
N ARG A 61 -2.83 -62.86 17.52
CA ARG A 61 -4.06 -62.40 16.81
C ARG A 61 -5.37 -63.03 17.36
N VAL A 62 -6.55 -62.40 17.11
CA VAL A 62 -7.76 -63.00 16.44
C VAL A 62 -9.01 -62.05 16.39
N GLN A 63 -9.57 -61.93 15.17
CA GLN A 63 -10.92 -61.54 14.63
C GLN A 63 -12.10 -60.96 15.48
N GLY A 64 -12.88 -60.01 14.88
CA GLY A 64 -14.37 -60.08 14.88
C GLY A 64 -15.26 -58.80 14.87
N PHE A 65 -15.88 -58.47 13.71
CA PHE A 65 -17.16 -57.72 13.49
C PHE A 65 -17.33 -56.18 13.75
N VAL A 66 -18.30 -55.60 13.00
CA VAL A 66 -18.63 -54.17 12.70
C VAL A 66 -20.18 -54.11 12.47
N PRO A 67 -21.01 -53.08 12.86
CA PRO A 67 -20.98 -51.74 12.23
C PRO A 67 -21.51 -50.46 12.96
N THR A 68 -20.97 -49.31 12.50
CA THR A 68 -21.56 -47.93 12.41
C THR A 68 -22.13 -47.20 13.64
N SER A 69 -21.40 -46.23 14.20
CA SER A 69 -21.57 -44.75 13.95
C SER A 69 -20.84 -43.84 14.96
N ALA A 70 -20.46 -42.62 14.52
CA ALA A 70 -20.08 -41.39 15.28
C ALA A 70 -18.66 -41.17 15.93
N PHE A 71 -18.01 -40.07 15.49
CA PHE A 71 -17.16 -39.07 16.20
C PHE A 71 -15.67 -39.32 16.64
N THR A 72 -14.75 -38.63 15.90
CA THR A 72 -13.69 -37.66 16.37
C THR A 72 -12.36 -38.07 17.06
N ALA A 73 -11.28 -37.31 16.72
CA ALA A 73 -9.91 -37.18 17.32
C ALA A 73 -8.86 -38.29 16.96
N LEU A 74 -7.76 -37.97 16.23
CA LEU A 74 -6.41 -37.46 16.62
C LEU A 74 -5.55 -38.48 17.42
N THR A 75 -4.22 -38.65 17.29
CA THR A 75 -3.21 -38.36 16.24
C THR A 75 -1.94 -39.17 16.56
N LEU A 76 -1.30 -39.84 15.59
CA LEU A 76 0.16 -40.11 15.54
C LEU A 76 0.51 -40.99 14.33
N TYR A 77 1.17 -40.45 13.31
CA TYR A 77 1.93 -41.25 12.34
C TYR A 77 3.02 -40.40 11.68
N ALA A 78 4.26 -40.87 11.75
CA ALA A 78 5.41 -40.25 11.10
C ALA A 78 6.35 -41.32 10.54
N SER A 79 6.01 -41.89 9.39
CA SER A 79 6.97 -42.43 8.41
C SER A 79 6.29 -42.91 7.12
N THR A 80 6.89 -42.54 5.99
CA THR A 80 6.98 -43.32 4.73
C THR A 80 5.73 -43.74 3.93
N THR A 81 5.95 -43.94 2.62
CA THR A 81 5.09 -44.62 1.61
C THR A 81 3.69 -44.06 1.34
N ASP A 82 3.59 -43.25 0.28
CA ASP A 82 2.92 -43.59 -0.98
C ASP A 82 3.08 -42.39 -1.96
N LEU A 83 3.78 -42.44 -3.10
CA LEU A 83 4.34 -43.57 -3.86
C LEU A 83 3.33 -44.66 -4.27
N GLY A 84 2.09 -44.25 -4.56
CA GLY A 84 1.05 -45.13 -5.13
C GLY A 84 0.35 -44.61 -6.41
N ILE A 85 0.50 -43.33 -6.76
CA ILE A 85 -0.25 -42.71 -7.90
C ILE A 85 0.68 -42.17 -9.01
N ALA A 86 1.98 -42.05 -8.75
CA ALA A 86 2.96 -41.60 -9.75
C ALA A 86 3.40 -42.71 -10.73
N GLU A 87 3.52 -43.97 -10.27
CA GLU A 87 4.05 -45.06 -11.11
C GLU A 87 3.05 -45.59 -12.15
N GLU A 88 1.73 -45.51 -11.93
CA GLU A 88 0.76 -45.94 -12.96
C GLU A 88 0.67 -44.92 -14.13
N ILE A 89 0.99 -43.64 -13.88
CA ILE A 89 1.07 -42.62 -14.94
C ILE A 89 2.38 -42.78 -15.73
N ASP A 90 3.51 -42.99 -15.04
CA ASP A 90 4.83 -43.17 -15.66
C ASP A 90 4.94 -44.52 -16.42
N SER A 91 4.22 -45.55 -15.99
CA SER A 91 4.04 -46.82 -16.72
C SER A 91 3.29 -46.63 -18.05
N ARG A 92 2.28 -45.76 -18.08
CA ARG A 92 1.50 -45.48 -19.31
C ARG A 92 2.24 -44.58 -20.29
N LEU A 93 3.04 -43.63 -19.81
CA LEU A 93 3.87 -42.76 -20.66
C LEU A 93 5.03 -43.52 -21.33
N ARG A 94 5.73 -44.40 -20.60
CA ARG A 94 6.76 -45.28 -21.18
C ARG A 94 6.25 -46.28 -22.21
N LYS A 95 4.93 -46.47 -22.34
CA LYS A 95 4.31 -47.29 -23.39
C LYS A 95 3.97 -46.51 -24.67
N VAL A 96 4.15 -45.18 -24.69
CA VAL A 96 3.95 -44.32 -25.87
C VAL A 96 5.29 -43.94 -26.51
N GLU A 97 6.38 -43.85 -25.74
CA GLU A 97 7.73 -43.62 -26.29
C GLU A 97 8.34 -44.86 -26.97
N GLY A 98 7.77 -46.05 -26.76
CA GLY A 98 8.24 -47.31 -27.37
C GLY A 98 7.91 -47.47 -28.86
N ASP A 99 6.94 -46.73 -29.41
CA ASP A 99 6.42 -46.92 -30.78
C ASP A 99 7.01 -45.93 -31.81
N LEU A 100 8.01 -45.11 -31.44
CA LEU A 100 8.65 -44.12 -32.33
C LEU A 100 10.12 -44.41 -32.71
N GLU A 101 10.72 -45.51 -32.25
CA GLU A 101 12.06 -45.96 -32.68
C GLU A 101 12.07 -46.78 -34.00
N VAL A 102 11.04 -46.68 -34.84
CA VAL A 102 10.94 -47.45 -36.10
C VAL A 102 11.38 -46.66 -37.37
N VAL A 103 11.70 -45.35 -37.26
CA VAL A 103 12.06 -44.51 -38.42
C VAL A 103 13.44 -43.82 -38.28
N ARG A 104 14.42 -44.49 -37.67
CA ARG A 104 15.84 -44.07 -37.69
C ARG A 104 16.79 -45.22 -38.07
N ALA A 105 16.69 -45.66 -39.32
CA ALA A 105 17.61 -46.65 -39.92
C ALA A 105 18.12 -46.23 -41.32
N SER A 106 18.31 -44.93 -41.56
CA SER A 106 19.15 -44.37 -42.62
C SER A 106 19.51 -42.92 -42.21
N GLU A 107 20.73 -42.40 -42.31
CA GLU A 107 21.94 -42.87 -42.97
C GLU A 107 23.18 -42.62 -42.08
N ARG A 108 24.14 -43.56 -42.04
CA ARG A 108 25.51 -43.30 -41.57
C ARG A 108 26.47 -43.42 -42.76
N CYS A 109 26.86 -42.29 -43.34
CA CYS A 109 28.04 -42.13 -44.19
C CYS A 109 28.18 -40.62 -44.49
N GLY A 110 29.33 -39.97 -44.38
CA GLY A 110 30.63 -40.38 -43.87
C GLY A 110 31.56 -39.16 -43.89
N SER A 111 32.58 -39.10 -43.03
CA SER A 111 33.45 -37.92 -42.91
C SER A 111 34.91 -38.29 -43.15
N GLN A 112 35.54 -37.78 -44.21
CA GLN A 112 37.00 -37.53 -44.26
C GLN A 112 37.47 -36.77 -45.52
N ALA A 113 38.58 -36.03 -45.33
CA ALA A 113 39.47 -35.42 -46.33
C ALA A 113 38.95 -34.24 -47.20
N ILE A 114 39.74 -33.26 -47.67
CA ILE A 114 40.95 -32.49 -47.23
C ILE A 114 41.48 -31.71 -48.48
N GLN A 115 42.09 -30.52 -48.27
CA GLN A 115 42.99 -29.74 -49.18
C GLN A 115 42.45 -28.87 -50.35
N HIS A 116 42.78 -27.57 -50.27
CA HIS A 116 43.42 -26.65 -51.26
C HIS A 116 43.20 -26.88 -52.79
N THR A 117 43.05 -25.87 -53.70
CA THR A 117 43.43 -24.43 -53.72
C THR A 117 42.82 -23.68 -54.94
N SER A 118 43.01 -22.34 -54.99
CA SER A 118 43.17 -21.49 -56.22
C SER A 118 41.96 -20.92 -57.00
N THR A 119 41.79 -19.60 -56.93
CA THR A 119 41.77 -18.57 -58.03
C THR A 119 41.65 -19.03 -59.51
N THR A 120 40.95 -18.35 -60.46
CA THR A 120 40.47 -16.94 -60.58
C THR A 120 39.37 -16.74 -61.68
N LEU A 121 38.71 -15.56 -61.69
CA LEU A 121 37.80 -14.96 -62.71
C LEU A 121 38.48 -14.72 -64.12
N PRO A 122 37.82 -14.14 -65.18
CA PRO A 122 36.42 -13.65 -65.35
C PRO A 122 35.68 -14.03 -66.68
N ALA A 123 34.35 -13.85 -66.71
CA ALA A 123 33.55 -13.63 -67.94
C ALA A 123 32.27 -12.78 -67.66
N VAL A 124 31.33 -12.64 -68.62
CA VAL A 124 30.85 -11.30 -69.03
C VAL A 124 29.41 -11.20 -69.63
N LEU A 125 28.89 -9.96 -69.60
CA LEU A 125 27.73 -9.29 -70.27
C LEU A 125 27.06 -10.03 -71.46
N GLN A 126 25.73 -10.01 -71.66
CA GLN A 126 24.90 -8.82 -72.02
C GLN A 126 23.36 -9.08 -71.98
N THR A 127 22.59 -7.97 -72.06
CA THR A 127 21.15 -7.81 -72.40
C THR A 127 20.09 -7.81 -71.28
N THR A 128 19.60 -6.60 -70.98
CA THR A 128 18.34 -6.25 -70.31
C THR A 128 17.16 -6.22 -71.32
N PRO A 129 15.89 -6.24 -70.87
CA PRO A 129 15.19 -4.94 -70.71
C PRO A 129 14.33 -4.84 -69.43
N SER A 130 13.92 -3.61 -69.10
CA SER A 130 12.99 -3.29 -68.02
C SER A 130 11.52 -3.53 -68.43
N LEU A 131 10.63 -3.69 -67.45
CA LEU A 131 9.19 -3.51 -67.63
C LEU A 131 8.54 -2.84 -66.42
N ALA A 132 7.98 -1.66 -66.66
CA ALA A 132 6.92 -1.08 -65.85
C ALA A 132 5.55 -1.62 -66.31
N ASN A 133 4.50 -1.33 -65.54
CA ASN A 133 3.09 -1.70 -65.74
C ASN A 133 2.74 -3.18 -65.50
N LEU A 134 1.88 -3.43 -64.51
CA LEU A 134 0.49 -3.85 -64.75
C LEU A 134 -0.33 -3.83 -63.44
N ARG A 135 -1.45 -3.11 -63.45
CA ARG A 135 -2.55 -3.24 -62.48
C ARG A 135 -3.45 -4.41 -62.89
N PRO A 136 -4.18 -5.04 -61.95
CA PRO A 136 -5.51 -5.58 -62.22
C PRO A 136 -6.58 -4.50 -62.02
N GLN A 137 -7.58 -4.48 -62.90
CA GLN A 137 -8.79 -3.67 -62.76
C GLN A 137 -9.83 -4.40 -61.90
N VAL A 138 -10.70 -3.65 -61.24
CA VAL A 138 -12.09 -4.08 -61.00
C VAL A 138 -13.00 -3.01 -61.63
N THR A 139 -14.04 -3.45 -62.32
CA THR A 139 -14.87 -2.65 -63.23
C THR A 139 -16.00 -1.91 -62.52
N SER A 140 -16.44 -0.80 -63.12
CA SER A 140 -17.68 -0.11 -62.75
C SER A 140 -18.92 -0.84 -63.28
N ASP A 141 -20.06 -0.64 -62.61
CA ASP A 141 -21.22 0.09 -63.17
C ASP A 141 -22.45 -0.04 -62.26
N TYR A 142 -22.96 1.09 -61.77
CA TYR A 142 -24.39 1.47 -61.77
C TYR A 142 -24.53 2.91 -61.22
N MET A 143 -25.35 3.74 -61.88
CA MET A 143 -25.64 5.13 -61.48
C MET A 143 -26.92 5.23 -60.65
N ALA A 144 -26.98 6.15 -59.67
CA ALA A 144 -28.04 7.18 -59.55
C ALA A 144 -27.90 8.05 -58.27
N ASP A 145 -27.90 9.37 -58.46
CA ASP A 145 -28.47 10.47 -57.65
C ASP A 145 -28.45 10.50 -56.09
N GLY A 146 -27.86 11.58 -55.54
CA GLY A 146 -28.34 12.23 -54.31
C GLY A 146 -27.35 12.33 -53.12
N PRO A 147 -27.11 13.53 -52.53
CA PRO A 147 -26.43 13.69 -51.22
C PRO A 147 -27.42 13.40 -50.06
N PRO A 148 -27.01 13.07 -48.81
CA PRO A 148 -26.09 13.91 -48.02
C PRO A 148 -25.26 13.28 -46.86
N LEU A 149 -24.53 14.15 -46.13
CA LEU A 149 -23.94 13.99 -44.78
C LEU A 149 -22.73 13.04 -44.61
N ASP A 150 -21.56 13.63 -44.37
CA ASP A 150 -20.33 12.93 -43.94
C ASP A 150 -20.36 12.59 -42.44
N GLU A 151 -20.16 11.32 -42.09
CA GLU A 151 -19.72 10.88 -40.76
C GLU A 151 -18.18 10.94 -40.67
N PRO A 152 -17.59 11.43 -39.58
CA PRO A 152 -16.14 11.41 -39.41
C PRO A 152 -15.67 9.99 -39.02
N SER A 153 -15.07 9.26 -39.96
CA SER A 153 -14.41 7.99 -39.65
C SER A 153 -13.20 8.19 -38.73
N VAL A 154 -13.10 7.34 -37.70
CA VAL A 154 -12.03 7.41 -36.69
C VAL A 154 -10.70 7.00 -37.32
N GLY A 155 -9.93 8.00 -37.77
CA GLY A 155 -8.61 7.80 -38.32
C GLY A 155 -7.59 7.41 -37.24
N THR A 156 -7.22 6.13 -37.20
CA THR A 156 -6.00 5.67 -36.50
C THR A 156 -4.78 6.43 -37.05
N PRO A 157 -3.98 7.11 -36.22
CA PRO A 157 -2.79 7.79 -36.71
C PRO A 157 -1.77 6.76 -37.20
N HIS A 158 -1.42 6.81 -38.49
CA HIS A 158 -0.29 6.07 -39.03
C HIS A 158 1.00 6.55 -38.36
N PHE A 159 1.50 5.80 -37.37
CA PHE A 159 2.83 6.01 -36.84
C PHE A 159 3.87 5.75 -37.93
N ALA A 160 4.51 6.82 -38.38
CA ALA A 160 5.53 6.74 -39.41
C ALA A 160 6.71 5.89 -38.90
N GLN A 161 7.12 4.90 -39.68
CA GLN A 161 8.48 4.36 -39.61
C GLN A 161 9.43 5.55 -39.81
N GLY A 162 10.20 5.90 -38.77
CA GLY A 162 11.01 7.12 -38.77
C GLY A 162 12.00 7.13 -39.94
N SER A 163 11.77 7.98 -40.93
CA SER A 163 12.76 8.25 -41.97
C SER A 163 13.96 8.97 -41.35
N TRP A 164 15.14 8.76 -41.93
CA TRP A 164 16.39 9.38 -41.47
C TRP A 164 16.33 10.92 -41.41
N GLU A 165 15.41 11.55 -42.15
CA GLU A 165 15.17 13.00 -42.19
C GLU A 165 14.66 13.55 -40.85
N SER A 166 13.92 12.76 -40.06
CA SER A 166 13.39 13.21 -38.76
C SER A 166 14.50 13.49 -37.73
N ILE A 167 15.66 12.84 -37.88
CA ILE A 167 16.83 13.02 -37.00
C ILE A 167 17.52 14.38 -37.25
N GLU A 168 17.51 14.90 -38.48
CA GLU A 168 18.14 16.20 -38.78
C GLU A 168 17.47 17.35 -38.00
N SER A 169 16.17 17.24 -37.73
CA SER A 169 15.38 18.20 -36.94
C SER A 169 15.89 18.38 -35.50
N LEU A 170 16.52 17.35 -34.91
CA LEU A 170 17.12 17.41 -33.57
C LEU A 170 18.38 18.27 -33.53
N THR A 171 19.07 18.41 -34.68
CA THR A 171 20.41 19.04 -34.76
C THR A 171 20.38 20.53 -35.07
N GLY A 172 19.23 21.07 -35.50
CA GLY A 172 19.00 22.53 -35.60
C GLY A 172 19.81 23.26 -36.69
N ARG A 173 19.92 22.71 -37.90
CA ARG A 173 20.61 23.37 -39.02
C ARG A 173 19.73 24.37 -39.78
N SER A 174 19.68 25.61 -39.30
CA SER A 174 19.42 26.79 -40.16
C SER A 174 20.16 28.06 -39.68
N ILE A 175 21.46 27.94 -39.40
CA ILE A 175 22.37 29.09 -39.24
C ILE A 175 23.52 28.91 -40.24
N GLY A 176 23.75 29.92 -41.06
CA GLY A 176 24.60 29.85 -42.24
C GLY A 176 26.08 29.58 -41.95
N ASN A 177 26.81 29.18 -42.99
CA ASN A 177 28.25 28.88 -42.95
C ASN A 177 29.08 30.01 -42.31
N SER A 178 29.59 29.77 -41.10
CA SER A 178 30.81 30.42 -40.60
C SER A 178 31.67 29.39 -39.87
N SER A 179 32.92 29.25 -40.31
CA SER A 179 33.85 28.18 -39.92
C SER A 179 34.60 28.49 -38.61
N THR A 180 33.95 28.34 -37.44
CA THR A 180 34.59 28.46 -36.11
C THR A 180 33.99 27.57 -34.99
N ASN A 181 33.16 26.58 -35.31
CA ASN A 181 32.34 25.85 -34.32
C ASN A 181 33.04 24.76 -33.48
N GLY A 182 34.37 24.66 -33.48
CA GLY A 182 35.10 23.70 -32.63
C GLY A 182 35.08 24.03 -31.13
N ASP A 183 35.12 25.32 -30.80
CA ASP A 183 35.42 25.81 -29.44
C ASP A 183 34.20 26.06 -28.54
N ILE A 184 32.99 26.10 -29.12
CA ILE A 184 31.80 26.64 -28.44
C ILE A 184 31.27 25.71 -27.33
N PRO A 185 31.19 24.37 -27.50
CA PRO A 185 30.68 23.47 -26.46
C PRO A 185 31.52 23.51 -25.18
N ASP A 186 32.85 23.44 -25.31
CA ASP A 186 33.75 23.43 -24.16
C ASP A 186 33.76 24.77 -23.43
N LYS A 187 33.68 25.90 -24.16
CA LYS A 187 33.52 27.23 -23.57
C LYS A 187 32.18 27.39 -22.84
N VAL A 188 31.09 26.80 -23.33
CA VAL A 188 29.78 26.84 -22.65
C VAL A 188 29.75 25.90 -21.44
N SER A 189 30.22 24.66 -21.58
CA SER A 189 30.35 23.69 -20.49
C SER A 189 31.23 24.25 -19.36
N ALA A 190 32.35 24.90 -19.70
CA ALA A 190 33.22 25.58 -18.73
C ALA A 190 32.53 26.79 -18.07
N VAL A 191 31.76 27.60 -18.81
CA VAL A 191 31.03 28.75 -18.24
C VAL A 191 29.95 28.32 -17.24
N VAL A 192 29.16 27.27 -17.56
CA VAL A 192 28.13 26.76 -16.64
C VAL A 192 28.76 26.01 -15.46
N SER A 193 29.79 25.20 -15.71
CA SER A 193 30.55 24.51 -14.63
C SER A 193 31.25 25.48 -13.70
N LYS A 194 31.66 26.67 -14.18
CA LYS A 194 32.23 27.74 -13.35
C LYS A 194 31.17 28.51 -12.55
N ALA A 195 29.91 28.44 -12.93
CA ALA A 195 28.80 29.08 -12.21
C ALA A 195 28.23 28.21 -11.07
N LEU A 196 28.28 26.88 -11.20
CA LEU A 196 27.77 25.93 -10.19
C LEU A 196 28.88 25.18 -9.43
N GLY A 197 30.00 24.86 -10.09
CA GLY A 197 31.04 24.00 -9.53
C GLY A 197 30.67 22.51 -9.60
N PRO A 198 31.64 21.60 -9.84
CA PRO A 198 31.36 20.17 -10.01
C PRO A 198 30.68 19.52 -8.79
N ASP A 199 30.99 19.96 -7.57
CA ASP A 199 30.41 19.42 -6.34
C ASP A 199 28.92 19.79 -6.17
N GLN A 200 28.50 20.99 -6.59
CA GLN A 200 27.09 21.36 -6.58
C GLN A 200 26.31 20.58 -7.64
N VAL A 201 26.90 20.38 -8.83
CA VAL A 201 26.31 19.51 -9.87
C VAL A 201 26.18 18.07 -9.37
N ARG A 202 27.19 17.53 -8.67
CA ARG A 202 27.13 16.20 -8.03
C ARG A 202 25.96 16.14 -7.04
N SER A 203 25.89 17.09 -6.11
CA SER A 203 24.86 17.14 -5.07
C SER A 203 23.46 17.20 -5.67
N ILE A 204 23.21 18.09 -6.63
CA ILE A 204 21.88 18.18 -7.26
C ILE A 204 21.54 16.89 -8.03
N TRP A 205 22.50 16.31 -8.77
CA TRP A 205 22.24 15.06 -9.50
C TRP A 205 21.89 13.89 -8.57
N PHE A 206 22.75 13.59 -7.59
CA PHE A 206 22.55 12.43 -6.72
C PHE A 206 21.43 12.62 -5.68
N THR A 207 21.05 13.86 -5.33
CA THR A 207 19.92 14.13 -4.44
C THR A 207 18.57 14.29 -5.17
N LYS A 208 18.52 14.96 -6.34
CA LYS A 208 17.25 15.32 -7.02
C LYS A 208 16.92 14.52 -8.29
N TYR A 209 17.87 13.77 -8.87
CA TYR A 209 17.68 13.02 -10.12
C TYR A 209 17.91 11.53 -9.94
N HIS A 210 19.07 11.13 -9.41
CA HIS A 210 19.45 9.73 -9.23
C HIS A 210 18.36 8.86 -8.52
N PRO A 211 17.63 9.34 -7.49
CA PRO A 211 16.58 8.55 -6.83
C PRO A 211 15.41 8.10 -7.73
N TRP A 212 15.22 8.73 -8.89
CA TRP A 212 14.31 8.28 -9.97
C TRP A 212 15.03 8.13 -11.33
N PHE A 213 16.36 8.17 -11.37
CA PHE A 213 17.15 8.04 -12.60
C PHE A 213 18.57 7.45 -12.37
N PRO A 214 18.72 6.25 -11.77
CA PRO A 214 19.97 5.72 -11.25
C PRO A 214 20.72 4.95 -12.33
N ILE A 215 20.99 5.60 -13.46
CA ILE A 215 21.67 4.99 -14.62
C ILE A 215 23.20 5.18 -14.59
N LEU A 216 23.75 5.78 -13.53
CA LEU A 216 25.14 6.20 -13.39
C LEU A 216 25.60 6.12 -11.92
N HIS A 217 26.71 5.45 -11.66
CA HIS A 217 27.35 5.35 -10.34
C HIS A 217 28.15 6.61 -9.98
N GLU A 218 28.34 6.90 -8.68
CA GLU A 218 29.12 8.09 -8.25
C GLU A 218 30.55 8.10 -8.79
N THR A 219 31.21 6.94 -8.88
CA THR A 219 32.59 6.87 -9.40
C THR A 219 32.67 7.12 -10.91
N SER A 220 31.64 6.79 -11.68
CA SER A 220 31.54 7.11 -13.11
C SER A 220 31.34 8.62 -13.33
N PHE A 221 30.62 9.28 -12.43
CA PHE A 221 30.52 10.75 -12.40
C PHE A 221 31.86 11.42 -12.04
N ASP A 222 32.60 10.90 -11.05
CA ASP A 222 33.93 11.41 -10.70
C ASP A 222 34.96 11.24 -11.85
N LYS A 223 34.86 10.15 -12.63
CA LYS A 223 35.63 9.94 -13.88
C LYS A 223 35.25 10.95 -14.98
N ALA A 224 33.97 11.29 -15.08
CA ALA A 224 33.46 12.28 -16.04
C ALA A 224 33.98 13.71 -15.80
N ILE A 225 34.28 14.07 -14.54
CA ILE A 225 34.90 15.35 -14.18
C ILE A 225 36.41 15.33 -14.41
N SER A 226 37.08 14.23 -14.02
CA SER A 226 38.53 14.18 -13.91
C SER A 226 39.28 13.93 -15.22
N ILE A 227 38.63 13.38 -16.27
CA ILE A 227 39.28 13.02 -17.53
C ILE A 227 38.65 13.80 -18.72
N PRO A 228 39.23 14.94 -19.14
CA PRO A 228 38.61 15.87 -20.11
C PRO A 228 38.26 15.26 -21.48
N ASP A 229 39.13 14.39 -22.02
CA ASP A 229 38.98 13.76 -23.35
C ASP A 229 38.27 12.39 -23.30
N SER A 230 37.73 12.00 -22.14
CA SER A 230 37.04 10.70 -22.02
C SER A 230 35.62 10.71 -22.61
N GLY A 231 35.13 9.53 -22.98
CA GLY A 231 33.71 9.32 -23.29
C GLY A 231 32.79 9.76 -22.15
N HIS A 232 33.24 9.66 -20.89
CA HIS A 232 32.47 10.12 -19.73
C HIS A 232 32.16 11.63 -19.76
N ARG A 233 32.97 12.48 -20.40
CA ARG A 233 32.73 13.94 -20.42
C ARG A 233 31.39 14.32 -21.05
N VAL A 234 30.90 13.57 -22.05
CA VAL A 234 29.58 13.83 -22.66
C VAL A 234 28.43 13.58 -21.68
N VAL A 235 28.60 12.68 -20.71
CA VAL A 235 27.63 12.42 -19.63
C VAL A 235 27.60 13.59 -18.65
N TYR A 236 28.76 14.11 -18.25
CA TYR A 236 28.81 15.30 -17.39
C TYR A 236 28.20 16.53 -18.08
N ASP A 237 28.52 16.77 -19.35
CA ASP A 237 27.93 17.88 -20.14
C ASP A 237 26.39 17.71 -20.26
N ALA A 238 25.88 16.47 -20.38
CA ALA A 238 24.45 16.17 -20.35
C ALA A 238 23.81 16.49 -18.99
N ILE A 239 24.42 16.05 -17.88
CA ILE A 239 23.94 16.33 -16.51
C ILE A 239 23.85 17.83 -16.27
N VAL A 240 24.90 18.58 -16.59
CA VAL A 240 24.92 20.06 -16.48
C VAL A 240 23.79 20.70 -17.28
N SER A 241 23.47 20.15 -18.46
CA SER A 241 22.39 20.68 -19.32
C SER A 241 20.97 20.50 -18.77
N VAL A 242 20.79 19.58 -17.80
CA VAL A 242 19.51 19.30 -17.13
C VAL A 242 19.48 19.93 -15.73
N VAL A 243 20.53 19.74 -14.91
CA VAL A 243 20.68 20.33 -13.56
C VAL A 243 20.60 21.86 -13.58
N SER A 244 20.99 22.50 -14.68
CA SER A 244 20.81 23.96 -14.88
C SER A 244 19.35 24.44 -14.84
N MET A 245 18.34 23.55 -14.91
CA MET A 245 16.93 23.89 -14.69
C MET A 245 16.59 24.19 -13.23
N ASP A 246 17.29 23.58 -12.26
CA ASP A 246 17.08 23.80 -10.82
C ASP A 246 17.69 25.13 -10.32
N CYS A 247 18.35 25.89 -11.19
CA CYS A 247 19.15 27.07 -10.84
C CYS A 247 18.34 28.36 -11.06
N GLY A 248 17.52 28.71 -10.06
CA GLY A 248 16.53 29.81 -10.18
C GLY A 248 17.09 31.23 -10.32
N SER A 249 16.42 32.06 -11.12
CA SER A 249 16.41 33.54 -11.12
C SER A 249 17.68 34.34 -11.51
N SER A 250 18.88 33.76 -11.67
CA SER A 250 20.10 34.53 -11.99
C SER A 250 20.52 34.52 -13.48
N THR A 251 19.79 33.81 -14.34
CA THR A 251 20.23 33.54 -15.73
C THR A 251 19.72 34.58 -16.72
N GLU A 252 20.58 35.53 -17.10
CA GLU A 252 20.32 36.50 -18.16
C GLU A 252 19.81 35.82 -19.46
N ARG A 253 19.01 36.55 -20.24
CA ARG A 253 18.38 36.06 -21.50
C ARG A 253 19.38 35.44 -22.50
N GLY A 254 20.65 35.84 -22.45
CA GLY A 254 21.75 35.27 -23.25
C GLY A 254 22.26 33.89 -22.81
N GLN A 255 22.06 33.48 -21.54
CA GLN A 255 22.50 32.17 -21.03
C GLN A 255 21.60 31.03 -21.52
N TRP A 256 20.30 31.27 -21.68
CA TRP A 256 19.34 30.32 -22.26
C TRP A 256 19.66 29.93 -23.71
N GLY A 257 20.26 30.84 -24.48
CA GLY A 257 20.81 30.52 -25.80
C GLY A 257 21.99 29.56 -25.73
N ARG A 258 22.90 29.77 -24.76
CA ARG A 258 24.06 28.92 -24.51
C ARG A 258 23.66 27.52 -24.03
N LEU A 259 22.72 27.40 -23.10
CA LEU A 259 22.21 26.10 -22.61
C LEU A 259 21.52 25.27 -23.72
N ARG A 260 20.76 25.92 -24.61
CA ARG A 260 20.21 25.24 -25.79
C ARG A 260 21.32 24.76 -26.75
N GLY A 261 22.35 25.56 -26.95
CA GLY A 261 23.56 25.17 -27.69
C GLY A 261 24.28 23.97 -27.05
N LEU A 262 24.38 23.92 -25.71
CA LEU A 262 24.98 22.80 -24.99
C LEU A 262 24.22 21.49 -25.22
N ARG A 263 22.88 21.50 -25.12
CA ARG A 263 22.05 20.30 -25.36
C ARG A 263 22.21 19.77 -26.78
N ALA A 264 22.16 20.66 -27.78
CA ALA A 264 22.40 20.29 -29.18
C ALA A 264 23.84 19.74 -29.38
N ALA A 265 24.84 20.30 -28.69
CA ALA A 265 26.21 19.79 -28.74
C ALA A 265 26.36 18.40 -28.09
N VAL A 266 25.69 18.14 -26.95
CA VAL A 266 25.66 16.83 -26.28
C VAL A 266 25.05 15.78 -27.21
N VAL A 267 23.88 16.03 -27.79
CA VAL A 267 23.23 15.10 -28.74
C VAL A 267 24.14 14.85 -29.95
N ASN A 268 24.71 15.89 -30.56
CA ASN A 268 25.64 15.76 -31.69
C ASN A 268 26.97 15.06 -31.32
N LYS A 269 27.43 15.10 -30.06
CA LYS A 269 28.64 14.41 -29.59
C LYS A 269 28.35 12.94 -29.32
N ALA A 270 27.24 12.64 -28.65
CA ALA A 270 26.82 11.27 -28.35
C ALA A 270 26.44 10.46 -29.60
N MET A 271 25.77 11.06 -30.60
CA MET A 271 25.43 10.36 -31.85
C MET A 271 26.64 9.98 -32.72
N LYS A 272 27.84 10.55 -32.49
CA LYS A 272 29.04 10.24 -33.28
C LYS A 272 29.74 8.93 -32.87
N ILE A 273 29.50 8.45 -31.65
CA ILE A 273 30.20 7.31 -31.08
C ILE A 273 29.17 6.42 -30.38
N SER A 274 28.97 5.18 -30.84
CA SER A 274 28.13 4.23 -30.10
C SER A 274 28.90 3.74 -28.86
N SER A 275 28.45 4.14 -27.68
CA SER A 275 29.02 3.74 -26.38
C SER A 275 27.96 3.85 -25.28
N LEU A 276 28.16 3.17 -24.15
CA LEU A 276 27.29 3.28 -22.98
C LEU A 276 27.12 4.74 -22.53
N HIS A 277 28.22 5.48 -22.47
CA HIS A 277 28.26 6.91 -22.12
C HIS A 277 27.43 7.78 -23.07
N SER A 278 27.42 7.45 -24.37
CA SER A 278 26.56 8.12 -25.35
C SER A 278 25.08 7.83 -25.08
N VAL A 279 24.72 6.57 -24.79
CA VAL A 279 23.34 6.20 -24.44
C VAL A 279 22.89 6.88 -23.15
N GLN A 280 23.73 6.89 -22.11
CA GLN A 280 23.48 7.61 -20.86
C GLN A 280 23.28 9.11 -21.10
N ALA A 281 24.16 9.77 -21.88
CA ALA A 281 24.03 11.20 -22.16
C ALA A 281 22.75 11.56 -22.93
N LEU A 282 22.33 10.73 -23.88
CA LEU A 282 21.07 10.89 -24.60
C LEU A 282 19.86 10.66 -23.67
N LEU A 283 19.88 9.61 -22.84
CA LEU A 283 18.86 9.36 -21.81
C LEU A 283 18.71 10.53 -20.82
N ILE A 284 19.82 11.08 -20.33
CA ILE A 284 19.80 12.25 -19.43
C ILE A 284 19.20 13.45 -20.16
N THR A 285 19.59 13.68 -21.41
CA THR A 285 19.04 14.79 -22.23
C THR A 285 17.54 14.61 -22.51
N SER A 286 17.02 13.37 -22.54
CA SER A 286 15.58 13.10 -22.75
C SER A 286 14.69 13.69 -21.65
N ILE A 287 15.18 13.73 -20.41
CA ILE A 287 14.49 14.35 -19.25
C ILE A 287 14.08 15.79 -19.58
N TYR A 288 14.98 16.55 -20.23
CA TYR A 288 14.70 17.92 -20.64
C TYR A 288 13.55 17.99 -21.65
N TYR A 289 13.62 17.21 -22.74
CA TYR A 289 12.62 17.28 -23.80
C TYR A 289 11.24 16.82 -23.32
N TYR A 290 11.18 15.82 -22.43
CA TYR A 290 9.93 15.43 -21.79
C TYR A 290 9.37 16.54 -20.89
N ALA A 291 10.19 17.08 -19.98
CA ALA A 291 9.77 18.13 -19.05
C ALA A 291 9.44 19.47 -19.74
N GLU A 292 10.02 19.72 -20.92
CA GLU A 292 9.68 20.85 -21.81
C GLU A 292 8.32 20.66 -22.51
N GLY A 293 7.85 19.41 -22.66
CA GLY A 293 6.70 19.04 -23.48
C GLY A 293 7.02 18.81 -24.96
N SER A 294 8.30 18.80 -25.34
CA SER A 294 8.80 18.54 -26.70
C SER A 294 8.74 17.04 -27.04
N LEU A 295 7.55 16.42 -26.98
CA LEU A 295 7.39 14.96 -27.05
C LEU A 295 7.99 14.35 -28.32
N THR A 296 7.81 14.93 -29.50
CA THR A 296 8.42 14.40 -30.75
C THR A 296 9.94 14.27 -30.65
N LYS A 297 10.61 15.23 -29.99
CA LYS A 297 12.07 15.19 -29.80
C LYS A 297 12.48 14.15 -28.77
N TYR A 298 11.70 14.02 -27.71
CA TYR A 298 11.86 12.98 -26.70
C TYR A 298 11.72 11.56 -27.31
N TRP A 299 10.68 11.33 -28.12
CA TRP A 299 10.45 10.07 -28.81
C TRP A 299 11.56 9.72 -29.80
N ASN A 300 11.96 10.68 -30.66
CA ASN A 300 13.08 10.48 -31.58
C ASN A 300 14.37 10.13 -30.81
N LEU A 301 14.61 10.77 -29.66
CA LEU A 301 15.78 10.54 -28.82
C LEU A 301 15.73 9.15 -28.14
N LEU A 302 14.58 8.72 -27.63
CA LEU A 302 14.39 7.36 -27.12
C LEU A 302 14.59 6.29 -28.21
N ALA A 303 14.08 6.52 -29.42
CA ALA A 303 14.27 5.61 -30.55
C ALA A 303 15.77 5.47 -30.91
N VAL A 304 16.53 6.57 -30.86
CA VAL A 304 18.00 6.53 -30.99
C VAL A 304 18.64 5.75 -29.83
N CYS A 305 18.24 5.99 -28.57
CA CYS A 305 18.74 5.23 -27.42
C CYS A 305 18.47 3.72 -27.57
N LYS A 306 17.26 3.32 -27.99
CA LYS A 306 16.85 1.92 -28.20
C LYS A 306 17.63 1.26 -29.35
N SER A 307 17.85 1.99 -30.45
CA SER A 307 18.73 1.54 -31.56
C SER A 307 20.18 1.35 -31.10
N MET A 308 20.73 2.32 -30.35
CA MET A 308 22.09 2.23 -29.82
C MET A 308 22.24 1.11 -28.79
N SER A 309 21.28 0.90 -27.89
CA SER A 309 21.31 -0.21 -26.91
C SER A 309 21.29 -1.58 -27.57
N MET A 310 20.59 -1.72 -28.70
CA MET A 310 20.62 -2.94 -29.51
C MET A 310 21.98 -3.13 -30.19
N SER A 311 22.58 -2.07 -30.76
CA SER A 311 23.93 -2.16 -31.36
C SER A 311 25.03 -2.50 -30.34
N LEU A 312 24.86 -2.07 -29.09
CA LEU A 312 25.75 -2.36 -27.96
C LEU A 312 25.42 -3.70 -27.26
N ASN A 313 24.43 -4.45 -27.73
CA ASN A 313 23.97 -5.71 -27.14
C ASN A 313 23.54 -5.62 -25.66
N LEU A 314 23.10 -4.44 -25.17
CA LEU A 314 22.72 -4.25 -23.76
C LEU A 314 21.57 -5.18 -23.34
N ARG A 315 20.66 -5.51 -24.27
CA ARG A 315 19.59 -6.50 -24.09
C ARG A 315 20.13 -7.88 -23.68
N ASN A 316 21.23 -8.33 -24.29
CA ASN A 316 21.83 -9.64 -23.96
C ASN A 316 22.49 -9.60 -22.57
N MET A 317 23.10 -8.48 -22.19
CA MET A 317 23.63 -8.28 -20.83
C MET A 317 22.51 -8.34 -19.78
N ALA A 318 21.40 -7.65 -20.02
CA ALA A 318 20.23 -7.69 -19.15
C ALA A 318 19.54 -9.07 -19.09
N ALA A 319 19.53 -9.83 -20.20
CA ALA A 319 18.96 -11.18 -20.24
C ALA A 319 19.83 -12.25 -19.55
N LEU A 320 21.16 -12.17 -19.69
CA LEU A 320 22.10 -13.09 -19.03
C LEU A 320 22.03 -12.96 -17.51
N GLY A 321 21.91 -11.73 -16.98
CA GLY A 321 21.69 -11.48 -15.55
C GLY A 321 20.35 -11.99 -14.99
N ALA A 322 19.42 -12.42 -15.86
CA ALA A 322 18.11 -12.96 -15.47
C ALA A 322 18.00 -14.49 -15.60
N THR A 323 18.94 -15.17 -16.28
CA THR A 323 18.76 -16.57 -16.71
C THR A 323 19.67 -17.61 -16.04
N GLU A 324 20.83 -17.24 -15.49
CA GLU A 324 21.78 -18.20 -14.87
C GLU A 324 21.43 -18.62 -13.42
N CYS A 325 20.14 -18.64 -13.06
CA CYS A 325 19.64 -19.00 -11.72
C CYS A 325 19.18 -20.47 -11.59
N ILE A 326 19.71 -21.39 -12.40
CA ILE A 326 19.40 -22.83 -12.34
C ILE A 326 20.67 -23.65 -12.04
N PRO A 327 20.77 -24.33 -10.88
CA PRO A 327 21.90 -25.18 -10.58
C PRO A 327 21.81 -26.50 -11.38
N GLY A 328 22.51 -26.59 -12.53
CA GLY A 328 22.55 -27.87 -13.25
C GLY A 328 23.28 -27.93 -14.60
N LEU A 329 23.41 -26.83 -15.35
CA LEU A 329 24.03 -26.86 -16.69
C LEU A 329 25.33 -26.07 -16.78
N ARG A 330 26.41 -26.76 -17.12
CA ARG A 330 27.72 -26.18 -17.44
C ARG A 330 27.82 -25.82 -18.93
N GLN A 331 28.64 -24.79 -19.20
CA GLN A 331 29.23 -24.38 -20.49
C GLN A 331 28.37 -23.56 -21.47
N VAL A 332 28.60 -22.24 -21.47
CA VAL A 332 28.54 -21.34 -22.64
C VAL A 332 29.71 -20.30 -22.55
N PRO A 333 30.05 -19.48 -23.56
CA PRO A 333 31.46 -19.32 -23.96
C PRO A 333 32.16 -18.04 -23.45
N ARG A 334 33.51 -18.08 -23.45
CA ARG A 334 34.45 -17.00 -23.08
C ARG A 334 34.42 -15.78 -24.04
N ILE A 335 33.32 -15.05 -24.16
CA ILE A 335 33.23 -13.86 -25.04
C ILE A 335 32.80 -12.57 -24.31
N VAL A 336 32.28 -12.64 -23.08
CA VAL A 336 32.10 -11.44 -22.24
C VAL A 336 33.44 -11.07 -21.60
N ALA A 337 34.15 -10.12 -22.22
CA ALA A 337 35.45 -9.65 -21.78
C ALA A 337 35.35 -8.59 -20.67
N GLU A 338 36.14 -8.78 -19.60
CA GLU A 338 36.89 -7.80 -18.78
C GLU A 338 36.27 -6.45 -18.33
N SER A 339 35.01 -6.11 -18.61
CA SER A 339 34.37 -4.87 -18.12
C SER A 339 34.18 -4.88 -16.59
N PRO A 340 34.47 -3.76 -15.87
CA PRO A 340 34.20 -3.63 -14.44
C PRO A 340 32.73 -3.84 -14.09
N VAL A 341 32.44 -4.37 -12.90
CA VAL A 341 31.06 -4.61 -12.39
C VAL A 341 30.16 -3.37 -12.51
N ILE A 342 30.72 -2.17 -12.32
CA ILE A 342 29.98 -0.90 -12.45
C ILE A 342 29.49 -0.68 -13.89
N GLU A 343 30.34 -0.90 -14.90
CA GLU A 343 29.95 -0.70 -16.31
C GLU A 343 28.89 -1.72 -16.76
N GLN A 344 28.93 -2.94 -16.19
CA GLN A 344 27.93 -3.98 -16.44
C GLN A 344 26.57 -3.60 -15.84
N GLU A 345 26.52 -3.17 -14.58
CA GLU A 345 25.26 -2.77 -13.92
C GLU A 345 24.71 -1.44 -14.49
N GLU A 346 25.56 -0.47 -14.85
CA GLU A 346 25.13 0.72 -15.61
C GLU A 346 24.52 0.37 -16.97
N SER A 347 25.06 -0.64 -17.67
CA SER A 347 24.52 -1.14 -18.93
C SER A 347 23.13 -1.77 -18.76
N ILE A 348 22.93 -2.56 -17.70
CA ILE A 348 21.64 -3.17 -17.36
C ILE A 348 20.63 -2.09 -16.98
N ARG A 349 21.02 -1.12 -16.15
CA ARG A 349 20.16 0.00 -15.72
C ARG A 349 19.78 0.92 -16.86
N ALA A 350 20.70 1.22 -17.78
CA ALA A 350 20.42 2.00 -18.98
C ALA A 350 19.43 1.28 -19.90
N TYR A 351 19.56 -0.05 -20.07
CA TYR A 351 18.61 -0.85 -20.84
C TYR A 351 17.19 -0.81 -20.24
N TRP A 352 17.04 -1.11 -18.95
CA TRP A 352 15.72 -1.08 -18.29
C TRP A 352 15.12 0.32 -18.25
N MET A 353 15.92 1.37 -18.12
CA MET A 353 15.44 2.75 -18.23
C MET A 353 14.87 3.04 -19.63
N ILE A 354 15.51 2.59 -20.72
CA ILE A 354 14.97 2.77 -22.08
C ILE A 354 13.59 2.11 -22.19
N GLU A 355 13.48 0.83 -21.82
CA GLU A 355 12.22 0.09 -21.95
C GLU A 355 11.11 0.64 -21.03
N MET A 356 11.45 1.07 -19.81
CA MET A 356 10.54 1.77 -18.87
C MET A 356 9.97 3.04 -19.50
N LEU A 357 10.86 3.93 -19.98
CA LEU A 357 10.47 5.23 -20.50
C LEU A 357 9.61 5.08 -21.75
N ASP A 358 10.04 4.24 -22.70
CA ASP A 358 9.29 3.91 -23.92
C ASP A 358 7.87 3.45 -23.56
N SER A 359 7.75 2.41 -22.74
CA SER A 359 6.48 1.75 -22.40
C SER A 359 5.53 2.62 -21.58
N MET A 360 6.06 3.43 -20.66
CA MET A 360 5.24 4.37 -19.87
C MET A 360 4.67 5.49 -20.74
N THR A 361 5.47 6.02 -21.66
CA THR A 361 5.00 7.08 -22.56
C THR A 361 4.15 6.54 -23.71
N SER A 362 4.25 5.24 -24.01
CA SER A 362 3.49 4.57 -25.07
C SER A 362 2.17 3.94 -24.58
N LEU A 363 1.67 4.29 -23.39
CA LEU A 363 0.36 3.84 -22.90
C LEU A 363 -0.78 4.33 -23.83
N GLY A 364 -1.12 3.48 -24.81
CA GLY A 364 -2.04 3.77 -25.91
C GLY A 364 -1.42 3.76 -27.32
N SER A 365 -0.18 3.27 -27.51
CA SER A 365 0.44 3.02 -28.82
C SER A 365 1.50 1.92 -28.73
N TYR A 366 1.49 0.96 -29.65
CA TYR A 366 2.34 -0.23 -29.60
C TYR A 366 3.85 0.04 -29.87
N ASN A 367 4.74 -0.56 -29.06
CA ASN A 367 5.95 -1.18 -29.62
C ASN A 367 6.62 -2.27 -28.73
N SER A 368 6.86 -3.43 -29.36
CA SER A 368 7.80 -4.51 -28.98
C SER A 368 7.52 -5.34 -27.72
N GLN A 369 7.44 -6.66 -27.92
CA GLN A 369 7.22 -7.69 -26.89
C GLN A 369 8.45 -7.96 -26.01
N LEU A 370 8.26 -7.94 -24.68
CA LEU A 370 9.19 -8.49 -23.69
C LEU A 370 8.49 -9.50 -22.80
N THR A 371 8.47 -10.77 -23.22
CA THR A 371 8.00 -11.88 -22.38
C THR A 371 9.11 -12.31 -21.44
N LEU A 372 9.13 -11.75 -20.24
CA LEU A 372 10.08 -12.08 -19.18
C LEU A 372 9.39 -13.02 -18.16
N LYS A 373 10.12 -14.02 -17.66
CA LYS A 373 9.69 -14.86 -16.54
C LYS A 373 10.58 -14.56 -15.33
N LEU A 374 9.96 -14.43 -14.15
CA LEU A 374 10.67 -14.20 -12.89
C LEU A 374 11.59 -15.37 -12.52
N PRO A 375 12.77 -15.11 -11.92
CA PRO A 375 13.44 -16.08 -11.07
C PRO A 375 12.61 -16.34 -9.79
N PRO A 376 12.33 -17.60 -9.40
CA PRO A 376 11.42 -17.90 -8.30
C PRO A 376 11.97 -17.62 -6.88
N ALA A 377 13.20 -17.11 -6.74
CA ALA A 377 13.89 -16.93 -5.45
C ALA A 377 14.88 -15.76 -5.44
N ALA A 378 14.45 -14.55 -5.84
CA ALA A 378 15.33 -13.38 -5.85
C ALA A 378 15.72 -12.91 -4.43
N CYS A 379 17.03 -12.79 -4.16
CA CYS A 379 17.57 -12.16 -2.95
C CYS A 379 18.75 -11.25 -3.35
N LEU A 380 18.60 -9.94 -3.16
CA LEU A 380 19.30 -8.94 -4.00
C LEU A 380 20.79 -8.71 -3.65
N PRO A 381 21.68 -8.67 -4.66
CA PRO A 381 22.86 -7.83 -4.73
C PRO A 381 22.46 -6.45 -5.27
N CYS A 382 23.29 -5.42 -5.06
CA CYS A 382 23.02 -4.05 -5.50
C CYS A 382 21.70 -3.47 -4.95
N SER A 383 21.67 -3.27 -3.63
CA SER A 383 20.73 -2.35 -2.99
C SER A 383 20.97 -0.92 -3.51
N GLU A 384 19.94 -0.08 -3.65
CA GLU A 384 20.14 1.28 -4.21
C GLU A 384 21.03 2.13 -3.30
N SER A 385 20.97 1.92 -1.98
CA SER A 385 21.86 2.54 -1.00
C SER A 385 23.31 2.02 -1.03
N THR A 386 23.58 0.89 -1.69
CA THR A 386 24.93 0.41 -2.00
C THR A 386 25.42 1.00 -3.31
N TRP A 387 24.53 1.09 -4.31
CA TRP A 387 24.82 1.65 -5.63
C TRP A 387 25.09 3.17 -5.60
N SER A 388 24.62 3.88 -4.58
CA SER A 388 24.95 5.30 -4.35
C SER A 388 26.24 5.54 -3.55
N ARG A 389 27.07 4.51 -3.27
CA ARG A 389 28.29 4.69 -2.45
C ARG A 389 29.53 4.94 -3.27
N ARG A 390 30.28 5.96 -2.87
CA ARG A 390 31.63 6.27 -3.36
C ARG A 390 32.72 5.24 -3.01
N GLU A 391 32.44 4.26 -2.17
CA GLU A 391 33.46 3.37 -1.59
C GLU A 391 34.09 2.47 -2.69
N PRO A 392 35.43 2.49 -2.89
CA PRO A 392 36.10 1.80 -4.01
C PRO A 392 36.15 0.27 -3.87
N PHE A 393 35.29 -0.31 -3.04
CA PHE A 393 35.14 -1.75 -2.87
C PHE A 393 34.60 -2.40 -4.14
N ILE A 394 33.55 -1.81 -4.75
CA ILE A 394 32.90 -2.35 -5.97
C ILE A 394 33.86 -2.31 -7.17
N GLU A 395 34.70 -1.26 -7.27
CA GLU A 395 35.66 -1.09 -8.39
C GLU A 395 36.73 -2.18 -8.48
N ARG A 396 36.98 -2.92 -7.39
CA ARG A 396 37.99 -4.00 -7.35
C ARG A 396 37.46 -5.34 -7.87
N PHE A 397 36.17 -5.45 -8.16
CA PHE A 397 35.58 -6.67 -8.70
C PHE A 397 35.45 -6.58 -10.23
N THR A 398 36.25 -7.41 -10.92
CA THR A 398 36.17 -7.66 -12.36
C THR A 398 35.49 -9.00 -12.69
N HIS A 399 35.20 -9.82 -11.67
CA HIS A 399 34.79 -11.23 -11.83
C HIS A 399 33.66 -11.67 -10.88
N VAL A 400 32.92 -10.74 -10.27
CA VAL A 400 31.71 -11.08 -9.50
C VAL A 400 30.50 -10.93 -10.42
N GLN A 401 29.97 -12.03 -10.91
CA GLN A 401 28.59 -12.06 -11.40
C GLN A 401 27.69 -11.71 -10.21
N MET A 402 26.96 -10.60 -10.27
CA MET A 402 25.94 -10.27 -9.29
C MET A 402 24.76 -11.22 -9.54
N PRO A 403 24.41 -12.13 -8.60
CA PRO A 403 23.51 -13.24 -8.92
C PRO A 403 22.04 -12.87 -9.18
N TYR A 404 21.64 -11.60 -8.96
CA TYR A 404 20.27 -11.12 -9.20
C TYR A 404 20.31 -9.61 -9.56
N PRO A 405 19.29 -9.08 -10.28
CA PRO A 405 19.19 -7.66 -10.61
C PRO A 405 18.78 -6.77 -9.41
N SER A 406 19.04 -5.46 -9.51
CA SER A 406 18.72 -4.45 -8.50
C SER A 406 17.20 -4.17 -8.32
N VAL A 407 16.83 -3.52 -7.20
CA VAL A 407 15.43 -3.16 -6.87
C VAL A 407 14.77 -2.37 -8.01
N PHE A 408 15.49 -1.38 -8.54
CA PHE A 408 15.07 -0.56 -9.67
C PHE A 408 14.72 -1.42 -10.89
N CYS A 409 15.61 -2.33 -11.29
CA CYS A 409 15.40 -3.21 -12.44
C CYS A 409 14.20 -4.13 -12.24
N LEU A 410 14.04 -4.74 -11.06
CA LEU A 410 12.88 -5.60 -10.75
C LEU A 410 11.55 -4.84 -10.80
N CYS A 411 11.49 -3.65 -10.22
CA CYS A 411 10.27 -2.84 -10.26
C CYS A 411 9.86 -2.51 -11.70
N ILE A 412 10.83 -2.17 -12.55
CA ILE A 412 10.59 -1.94 -13.99
C ILE A 412 10.11 -3.22 -14.67
N MET A 413 10.86 -4.33 -14.54
CA MET A 413 10.54 -5.59 -15.22
C MET A 413 9.11 -6.05 -14.95
N PHE A 414 8.67 -5.96 -13.69
CA PHE A 414 7.32 -6.39 -13.32
C PHE A 414 6.24 -5.46 -13.89
N VAL A 415 6.47 -4.13 -13.91
CA VAL A 415 5.53 -3.16 -14.49
C VAL A 415 5.44 -3.34 -15.99
N LEU A 416 6.57 -3.48 -16.69
CA LEU A 416 6.63 -3.65 -18.14
C LEU A 416 5.85 -4.87 -18.62
N GLN A 417 5.91 -5.98 -17.88
CA GLN A 417 5.14 -7.19 -18.19
C GLN A 417 3.63 -6.93 -18.20
N GLU A 418 3.14 -6.08 -17.30
CA GLU A 418 1.71 -5.75 -17.19
C GLU A 418 1.29 -4.64 -18.15
N LEU A 419 2.13 -3.62 -18.35
CA LEU A 419 1.87 -2.59 -19.36
C LEU A 419 1.82 -3.18 -20.76
N GLY A 420 2.67 -4.15 -21.09
CA GLY A 420 2.65 -4.83 -22.39
C GLY A 420 1.35 -5.58 -22.67
N ALA A 421 0.67 -6.10 -21.64
CA ALA A 421 -0.66 -6.70 -21.78
C ALA A 421 -1.74 -5.64 -22.07
N VAL A 422 -1.64 -4.46 -21.44
CA VAL A 422 -2.51 -3.31 -21.70
C VAL A 422 -2.26 -2.72 -23.09
N HIS A 423 -1.01 -2.61 -23.53
CA HIS A 423 -0.67 -2.16 -24.89
C HIS A 423 -1.25 -3.10 -25.94
N HIS A 424 -1.07 -4.41 -25.79
CA HIS A 424 -1.60 -5.39 -26.74
C HIS A 424 -3.13 -5.30 -26.85
N PHE A 425 -3.83 -5.18 -25.73
CA PHE A 425 -5.28 -5.05 -25.69
C PHE A 425 -5.80 -3.74 -26.32
N LEU A 426 -5.05 -2.64 -26.19
CA LEU A 426 -5.39 -1.34 -26.78
C LEU A 426 -5.05 -1.23 -28.28
N ASP A 427 -4.14 -2.07 -28.78
CA ASP A 427 -3.76 -2.15 -30.20
C ASP A 427 -4.77 -2.98 -31.02
N GLU A 428 -5.54 -3.86 -30.38
CA GLU A 428 -6.59 -4.64 -31.01
C GLU A 428 -7.81 -3.78 -31.36
N ALA A 429 -8.04 -3.58 -32.67
CA ALA A 429 -9.17 -2.82 -33.19
C ALA A 429 -10.52 -3.50 -32.90
N HIS A 430 -11.22 -3.02 -31.87
CA HIS A 430 -12.54 -3.49 -31.49
C HIS A 430 -13.64 -2.53 -31.97
N ASP A 431 -14.62 -3.08 -32.68
CA ASP A 431 -15.85 -2.38 -33.05
C ASP A 431 -16.83 -2.39 -31.86
N LEU A 432 -16.79 -1.31 -31.07
CA LEU A 432 -17.63 -1.11 -29.89
C LEU A 432 -19.09 -0.75 -30.24
N SER A 433 -19.45 -0.57 -31.51
CA SER A 433 -20.84 -0.30 -31.91
C SER A 433 -21.70 -1.57 -31.80
N SER A 434 -21.14 -2.74 -32.11
CA SER A 434 -21.78 -4.03 -31.93
C SER A 434 -21.88 -4.42 -30.46
N LEU A 435 -23.08 -4.79 -30.00
CA LEU A 435 -23.33 -5.22 -28.62
C LEU A 435 -22.53 -6.48 -28.23
N GLU A 436 -22.39 -7.42 -29.16
CA GLU A 436 -21.67 -8.68 -28.95
C GLU A 436 -20.18 -8.42 -28.73
N LYS A 437 -19.51 -7.74 -29.68
CA LYS A 437 -18.10 -7.35 -29.59
C LYS A 437 -17.83 -6.44 -28.39
N ARG A 438 -18.77 -5.55 -28.02
CA ARG A 438 -18.66 -4.72 -26.83
C ARG A 438 -18.65 -5.55 -25.55
N LEU A 439 -19.46 -6.62 -25.47
CA LEU A 439 -19.50 -7.51 -24.31
C LEU A 439 -18.24 -8.39 -24.23
N GLU A 440 -17.72 -8.85 -25.37
CA GLU A 440 -16.41 -9.52 -25.46
C GLU A 440 -15.29 -8.59 -24.96
N TRP A 441 -15.23 -7.36 -25.48
CA TRP A 441 -14.28 -6.34 -25.05
C TRP A 441 -14.40 -6.03 -23.56
N GLN A 442 -15.61 -5.87 -23.02
CA GLN A 442 -15.85 -5.65 -21.58
C GLN A 442 -15.34 -6.81 -20.74
N THR A 443 -15.58 -8.05 -21.18
CA THR A 443 -15.13 -9.27 -20.47
C THR A 443 -13.61 -9.36 -20.44
N ALA A 444 -12.96 -9.10 -21.58
CA ALA A 444 -11.50 -9.08 -21.70
C ALA A 444 -10.86 -7.93 -20.89
N ALA A 445 -11.43 -6.72 -20.96
CA ALA A 445 -10.99 -5.56 -20.18
C ALA A 445 -11.15 -5.79 -18.67
N GLN A 446 -12.24 -6.44 -18.23
CA GLN A 446 -12.42 -6.82 -16.82
C GLN A 446 -11.35 -7.83 -16.38
N SER A 447 -11.11 -8.89 -17.18
CA SER A 447 -10.06 -9.88 -16.85
C SER A 447 -8.67 -9.25 -16.76
N LEU A 448 -8.42 -8.19 -17.54
CA LEU A 448 -7.15 -7.45 -17.50
C LEU A 448 -7.07 -6.52 -16.28
N ASP A 449 -8.13 -5.81 -15.90
CA ASP A 449 -8.19 -5.02 -14.66
C ASP A 449 -8.07 -5.90 -13.39
N GLU A 450 -8.65 -7.10 -13.40
CA GLU A 450 -8.49 -8.09 -12.34
C GLU A 450 -7.02 -8.54 -12.20
N ARG A 451 -6.36 -8.84 -13.33
CA ARG A 451 -4.92 -9.15 -13.38
C ARG A 451 -4.06 -7.99 -12.87
N LEU A 452 -4.29 -6.77 -13.34
CA LEU A 452 -3.59 -5.56 -12.87
C LEU A 452 -3.80 -5.32 -11.37
N THR A 453 -5.00 -5.57 -10.87
CA THR A 453 -5.33 -5.42 -9.45
C THR A 453 -4.63 -6.46 -8.58
N GLN A 454 -4.66 -7.74 -8.97
CA GLN A 454 -3.95 -8.81 -8.28
C GLN A 454 -2.44 -8.55 -8.27
N TRP A 455 -1.85 -8.27 -9.44
CA TRP A 455 -0.43 -7.93 -9.57
C TRP A 455 -0.07 -6.77 -8.65
N ARG A 456 -0.93 -5.75 -8.52
CA ARG A 456 -0.66 -4.57 -7.67
C ARG A 456 -0.59 -4.93 -6.19
N GLU A 457 -1.43 -5.85 -5.72
CA GLU A 457 -1.39 -6.36 -4.35
C GLU A 457 -0.12 -7.21 -4.10
N GLU A 458 0.24 -8.07 -5.05
CA GLU A 458 1.45 -8.88 -5.00
C GLU A 458 2.73 -8.04 -5.07
N PHE A 459 2.77 -7.03 -5.94
CA PHE A 459 3.86 -6.06 -6.08
C PHE A 459 4.05 -5.24 -4.81
N VAL A 460 2.96 -4.70 -4.24
CA VAL A 460 3.03 -3.99 -2.96
C VAL A 460 3.59 -4.91 -1.87
N ALA A 461 3.13 -6.15 -1.78
CA ALA A 461 3.66 -7.12 -0.83
C ALA A 461 5.14 -7.48 -1.08
N ALA A 462 5.57 -7.57 -2.35
CA ALA A 462 6.96 -7.83 -2.73
C ALA A 462 7.88 -6.65 -2.39
N VAL A 463 7.47 -5.44 -2.77
CA VAL A 463 8.19 -4.19 -2.49
C VAL A 463 8.29 -3.94 -0.98
N PHE A 464 7.24 -4.21 -0.19
CA PHE A 464 7.34 -4.19 1.27
C PHE A 464 8.39 -5.17 1.81
N ARG A 465 8.49 -6.39 1.27
CA ARG A 465 9.55 -7.34 1.65
C ARG A 465 10.95 -6.82 1.29
N LEU A 466 11.10 -6.18 0.13
CA LEU A 466 12.38 -5.59 -0.30
C LEU A 466 12.79 -4.38 0.55
N ILE A 467 11.87 -3.43 0.80
CA ILE A 467 12.11 -2.26 1.67
C ILE A 467 12.53 -2.73 3.07
N ASN A 468 11.78 -3.67 3.66
CA ASN A 468 12.08 -4.17 5.01
C ASN A 468 13.41 -4.93 5.07
N ALA A 469 13.88 -5.53 3.95
CA ALA A 469 15.18 -6.19 3.89
C ALA A 469 16.36 -5.23 3.69
N GLU A 470 16.17 -4.07 3.06
CA GLU A 470 17.23 -3.06 2.86
C GLU A 470 17.26 -2.00 3.96
N LYS A 471 16.09 -1.59 4.48
CA LYS A 471 15.91 -0.46 5.39
C LYS A 471 15.05 -0.86 6.59
N ASP A 472 15.63 -1.67 7.48
CA ASP A 472 15.02 -1.97 8.78
C ASP A 472 14.58 -0.67 9.48
N HIS A 473 13.27 -0.56 9.72
CA HIS A 473 12.61 0.46 10.54
C HIS A 473 12.39 1.88 9.96
N LEU A 474 12.54 2.13 8.65
CA LEU A 474 12.21 3.45 8.06
C LEU A 474 10.82 3.50 7.38
N PRO A 475 9.87 4.35 7.83
CA PRO A 475 8.51 4.44 7.26
C PRO A 475 8.46 5.10 5.87
N GLU A 476 9.58 5.60 5.36
CA GLU A 476 9.66 6.38 4.12
C GLU A 476 9.83 5.51 2.86
N GLY A 477 10.18 4.22 2.99
CA GLY A 477 10.50 3.37 1.83
C GLY A 477 9.35 3.14 0.85
N GLU A 478 8.09 3.25 1.28
CA GLU A 478 6.92 3.24 0.38
C GLU A 478 6.89 4.42 -0.61
N MET A 479 7.54 5.52 -0.24
CA MET A 479 7.49 6.82 -0.93
C MET A 479 8.72 7.07 -1.81
N GLU A 480 9.59 6.07 -1.98
CA GLU A 480 10.70 6.15 -2.95
C GLU A 480 10.17 6.56 -4.33
N PRO A 481 10.83 7.47 -5.05
CA PRO A 481 10.32 8.03 -6.29
C PRO A 481 9.92 6.99 -7.36
N PHE A 482 10.64 5.87 -7.48
CA PHE A 482 10.27 4.80 -8.40
C PHE A 482 9.03 4.01 -8.01
N ILE A 483 8.85 3.73 -6.72
CA ILE A 483 7.69 3.00 -6.22
C ILE A 483 6.45 3.88 -6.42
N THR A 484 6.59 5.17 -6.14
CA THR A 484 5.56 6.19 -6.41
C THR A 484 5.22 6.25 -7.90
N LEU A 485 6.21 6.40 -8.78
CA LEU A 485 6.03 6.45 -10.24
C LEU A 485 5.38 5.17 -10.79
N THR A 486 5.85 4.00 -10.37
CA THR A 486 5.24 2.69 -10.67
C THR A 486 3.76 2.65 -10.31
N ASN A 487 3.42 3.01 -9.07
CA ASN A 487 2.02 3.02 -8.62
C ASN A 487 1.16 3.96 -9.47
N CYS A 488 1.64 5.17 -9.77
CA CYS A 488 0.91 6.14 -10.59
C CYS A 488 0.72 5.64 -12.03
N VAL A 489 1.74 5.03 -12.63
CA VAL A 489 1.71 4.44 -13.98
C VAL A 489 0.67 3.32 -14.09
N LEU A 490 0.58 2.42 -13.12
CA LEU A 490 -0.39 1.32 -13.15
C LEU A 490 -1.83 1.80 -12.98
N ASN A 491 -2.08 2.77 -12.10
CA ASN A 491 -3.40 3.40 -12.00
C ASN A 491 -3.74 4.16 -13.30
N THR A 492 -2.75 4.75 -13.97
CA THR A 492 -2.92 5.37 -15.30
C THR A 492 -3.28 4.32 -16.36
N ALA A 493 -2.66 3.13 -16.34
CA ALA A 493 -3.01 2.04 -17.25
C ALA A 493 -4.47 1.60 -17.09
N ILE A 494 -4.98 1.48 -15.84
CA ILE A 494 -6.41 1.21 -15.57
C ILE A 494 -7.30 2.32 -16.12
N ILE A 495 -6.93 3.60 -15.95
CA ILE A 495 -7.70 4.73 -16.49
C ILE A 495 -7.72 4.67 -18.01
N VAL A 496 -6.58 4.51 -18.68
CA VAL A 496 -6.48 4.45 -20.15
C VAL A 496 -7.25 3.24 -20.71
N LEU A 497 -7.20 2.09 -20.03
CA LEU A 497 -7.94 0.87 -20.39
C LEU A 497 -9.46 1.08 -20.39
N LEU A 498 -9.99 1.80 -19.41
CA LEU A 498 -11.44 1.80 -19.11
C LEU A 498 -12.16 3.14 -19.38
N GLN A 499 -11.44 4.27 -19.54
CA GLN A 499 -12.03 5.61 -19.66
C GLN A 499 -13.00 5.75 -20.85
N GLN A 500 -12.78 5.06 -21.97
CA GLN A 500 -13.64 5.14 -23.15
C GLN A 500 -15.06 4.57 -22.90
N MET A 501 -15.24 3.79 -21.83
CA MET A 501 -16.54 3.25 -21.39
C MET A 501 -17.12 4.01 -20.19
N ALA A 502 -16.49 5.09 -19.74
CA ALA A 502 -16.98 5.93 -18.65
C ALA A 502 -17.86 7.09 -19.20
N PRO A 503 -18.72 7.72 -18.36
CA PRO A 503 -19.49 8.89 -18.77
C PRO A 503 -18.59 10.07 -19.15
N PHE A 504 -18.81 10.60 -20.35
CA PHE A 504 -18.30 11.89 -20.84
C PHE A 504 -19.48 12.78 -21.28
N PRO A 505 -19.31 14.11 -21.43
CA PRO A 505 -20.42 15.05 -21.67
C PRO A 505 -21.30 14.66 -22.87
N TRP A 506 -22.61 14.86 -22.74
CA TRP A 506 -23.60 14.36 -23.70
C TRP A 506 -23.56 15.10 -25.04
N GLU A 507 -23.08 16.34 -25.05
CA GLU A 507 -22.94 17.20 -26.23
C GLU A 507 -21.94 16.64 -27.26
N ILE A 508 -21.11 15.69 -26.86
CA ILE A 508 -20.05 15.07 -27.69
C ILE A 508 -20.61 13.91 -28.55
N GLY A 509 -21.85 13.48 -28.27
CA GLY A 509 -22.48 12.32 -28.89
C GLY A 509 -21.98 11.01 -28.28
N ARG A 510 -22.88 10.07 -28.00
CA ARG A 510 -22.53 8.75 -27.46
C ARG A 510 -23.12 7.64 -28.33
N ASP A 511 -22.25 6.72 -28.74
CA ASP A 511 -22.61 5.55 -29.54
C ASP A 511 -23.21 4.43 -28.67
N PHE A 512 -23.02 4.50 -27.34
CA PHE A 512 -23.48 3.52 -26.37
C PHE A 512 -23.57 4.06 -24.93
N GLU A 513 -24.28 3.30 -24.09
CA GLU A 513 -24.41 3.59 -22.66
C GLU A 513 -23.11 3.32 -21.87
N PRO A 514 -22.74 4.18 -20.89
CA PRO A 514 -21.55 3.97 -20.06
C PRO A 514 -21.60 2.69 -19.23
N TRP A 515 -20.44 2.10 -19.00
CA TRP A 515 -20.26 0.91 -18.18
C TRP A 515 -19.93 1.31 -16.73
N ALA A 516 -20.85 1.01 -15.81
CA ALA A 516 -20.71 1.36 -14.40
C ALA A 516 -19.46 0.76 -13.72
N PHE A 517 -19.01 -0.41 -14.18
CA PHE A 517 -17.75 -1.02 -13.73
C PHE A 517 -16.55 -0.15 -14.12
N ALA A 518 -16.36 0.14 -15.42
CA ALA A 518 -15.29 1.03 -15.90
C ALA A 518 -15.27 2.36 -15.14
N THR A 519 -16.43 2.97 -14.96
CA THR A 519 -16.61 4.20 -14.17
C THR A 519 -16.05 4.05 -12.75
N THR A 520 -16.50 3.03 -12.03
CA THR A 520 -16.07 2.75 -10.64
C THR A 520 -14.56 2.49 -10.55
N ARG A 521 -14.02 1.76 -11.52
CA ARG A 521 -12.59 1.41 -11.60
C ARG A 521 -11.70 2.61 -11.92
N CYS A 522 -12.09 3.45 -12.88
CA CYS A 522 -11.38 4.70 -13.18
C CYS A 522 -11.39 5.66 -11.98
N VAL A 523 -12.53 5.87 -11.31
CA VAL A 523 -12.62 6.69 -10.09
C VAL A 523 -11.70 6.13 -9.00
N TYR A 524 -11.75 4.82 -8.75
CA TYR A 524 -10.88 4.17 -7.76
C TYR A 524 -9.38 4.29 -8.12
N ALA A 525 -9.01 4.18 -9.39
CA ALA A 525 -7.64 4.41 -9.84
C ALA A 525 -7.19 5.87 -9.63
N CYS A 526 -8.06 6.84 -9.91
CA CYS A 526 -7.80 8.26 -9.65
C CYS A 526 -7.65 8.56 -8.14
N GLU A 527 -8.48 7.96 -7.28
CA GLU A 527 -8.37 8.11 -5.82
C GLU A 527 -7.07 7.48 -5.28
N ASN A 528 -6.65 6.32 -5.78
CA ASN A 528 -5.36 5.72 -5.40
C ASN A 528 -4.19 6.61 -5.82
N LEU A 529 -4.23 7.18 -7.03
CA LEU A 529 -3.20 8.08 -7.54
C LEU A 529 -3.14 9.37 -6.68
N ALA A 530 -4.30 9.99 -6.41
CA ALA A 530 -4.41 11.16 -5.53
C ALA A 530 -3.91 10.87 -4.10
N ALA A 531 -4.25 9.71 -3.54
CA ALA A 531 -3.80 9.29 -2.22
C ALA A 531 -2.28 9.02 -2.16
N LYS A 532 -1.67 8.50 -3.24
CA LYS A 532 -0.22 8.33 -3.33
C LYS A 532 0.49 9.68 -3.43
N VAL A 533 0.08 10.60 -4.32
CA VAL A 533 0.75 11.91 -4.42
C VAL A 533 0.56 12.80 -3.20
N ARG A 534 -0.59 12.70 -2.50
CA ARG A 534 -0.87 13.42 -1.25
C ARG A 534 0.09 13.05 -0.10
N ARG A 535 0.70 11.85 -0.14
CA ARG A 535 1.67 11.40 0.87
C ARG A 535 3.11 11.90 0.61
N ILE A 536 3.40 12.43 -0.58
CA ILE A 536 4.72 12.99 -0.89
C ILE A 536 4.83 14.34 -0.18
N SER A 537 5.78 14.50 0.74
CA SER A 537 6.00 15.79 1.41
C SER A 537 6.43 16.87 0.39
N PRO A 538 6.09 18.16 0.59
CA PRO A 538 6.49 19.23 -0.36
C PRO A 538 7.99 19.28 -0.65
N ASP A 539 8.84 18.98 0.33
CA ASP A 539 10.30 18.93 0.16
C ASP A 539 10.74 17.73 -0.69
N GLN A 540 10.04 16.59 -0.61
CA GLN A 540 10.25 15.42 -1.48
C GLN A 540 9.57 15.56 -2.85
N GLN A 541 8.58 16.46 -3.02
CA GLN A 541 7.93 16.74 -4.31
C GLN A 541 8.91 17.38 -5.31
N ASP A 542 9.85 18.19 -4.82
CA ASP A 542 10.94 18.77 -5.62
C ASP A 542 11.88 17.71 -6.23
N CYS A 543 12.04 16.58 -5.54
CA CYS A 543 12.83 15.42 -5.97
C CYS A 543 12.05 14.42 -6.84
N GLN A 544 10.82 14.74 -7.25
CA GLN A 544 10.01 13.82 -8.06
C GLN A 544 10.34 13.87 -9.56
N SER A 545 10.11 12.73 -10.20
CA SER A 545 10.31 12.56 -11.65
C SER A 545 9.31 13.38 -12.47
N PRO A 546 9.73 14.02 -13.58
CA PRO A 546 8.78 14.66 -14.51
C PRO A 546 7.82 13.64 -15.13
N TYR A 547 8.18 12.35 -15.18
CA TYR A 547 7.30 11.30 -15.71
C TYR A 547 6.04 11.04 -14.86
N LEU A 548 5.91 11.65 -13.66
CA LEU A 548 4.65 11.69 -12.90
C LEU A 548 3.62 12.69 -13.47
N ILE A 549 4.03 13.66 -14.28
CA ILE A 549 3.15 14.72 -14.80
C ILE A 549 1.99 14.13 -15.61
N PHE A 550 2.27 13.18 -16.49
CA PHE A 550 1.26 12.55 -17.36
C PHE A 550 0.25 11.68 -16.59
N PRO A 551 0.67 10.78 -15.65
CA PRO A 551 -0.24 10.11 -14.72
C PRO A 551 -1.18 11.05 -13.96
N ILE A 552 -0.63 12.10 -13.35
CA ILE A 552 -1.41 13.05 -12.53
C ILE A 552 -2.42 13.81 -13.39
N PHE A 553 -1.98 14.30 -14.56
CA PHE A 553 -2.87 15.02 -15.47
C PHE A 553 -3.95 14.11 -16.09
N THR A 554 -3.65 12.86 -16.39
CA THR A 554 -4.64 11.90 -16.93
C THR A 554 -5.76 11.65 -15.91
N ALA A 555 -5.43 11.43 -14.64
CA ALA A 555 -6.42 11.31 -13.57
C ALA A 555 -7.20 12.63 -13.33
N ALA A 556 -6.53 13.78 -13.41
CA ALA A 556 -7.17 15.09 -13.26
C ALA A 556 -8.16 15.40 -14.41
N ARG A 557 -7.78 15.10 -15.66
CA ARG A 557 -8.65 15.20 -16.85
C ARG A 557 -9.86 14.29 -16.71
N PHE A 558 -9.64 13.03 -16.31
CA PHE A 558 -10.74 12.08 -16.07
C PHE A 558 -11.77 12.65 -15.08
N TYR A 559 -11.34 13.14 -13.91
CA TYR A 559 -12.25 13.73 -12.94
C TYR A 559 -13.06 14.91 -13.51
N VAL A 560 -12.44 15.83 -14.25
CA VAL A 560 -13.18 16.99 -14.78
C VAL A 560 -14.19 16.56 -15.85
N ALA A 561 -13.80 15.71 -16.80
CA ALA A 561 -14.69 15.21 -17.84
C ALA A 561 -15.87 14.39 -17.26
N TYR A 562 -15.57 13.52 -16.29
CA TYR A 562 -16.57 12.72 -15.57
C TYR A 562 -17.54 13.58 -14.75
N SER A 563 -17.04 14.56 -14.00
CA SER A 563 -17.89 15.46 -13.18
C SER A 563 -18.81 16.29 -14.08
N LYS A 564 -18.29 16.80 -15.21
CA LYS A 564 -19.08 17.49 -16.24
C LYS A 564 -20.14 16.60 -16.87
N ALA A 565 -19.82 15.33 -17.13
CA ALA A 565 -20.75 14.36 -17.71
C ALA A 565 -21.95 14.01 -16.80
N LEU A 566 -21.80 14.20 -15.49
CA LEU A 566 -22.84 13.95 -14.48
C LEU A 566 -23.47 15.23 -13.91
N ASP A 567 -23.05 16.41 -14.37
CA ASP A 567 -23.33 17.71 -13.75
C ASP A 567 -23.11 17.70 -12.21
N ALA A 568 -21.97 17.10 -11.80
CA ALA A 568 -21.55 16.95 -10.42
C ALA A 568 -20.40 17.91 -10.07
N ASP A 569 -20.22 18.17 -8.76
CA ASP A 569 -19.05 18.91 -8.29
C ASP A 569 -17.77 18.10 -8.46
N VAL A 570 -16.68 18.79 -8.80
CA VAL A 570 -15.36 18.16 -8.97
C VAL A 570 -14.85 17.60 -7.63
N PRO A 571 -14.42 16.32 -7.55
CA PRO A 571 -14.00 15.70 -6.30
C PRO A 571 -12.83 16.40 -5.61
N ALA A 572 -12.83 16.43 -4.27
CA ALA A 572 -11.76 17.05 -3.48
C ALA A 572 -10.36 16.47 -3.78
N SER A 573 -10.27 15.21 -4.21
CA SER A 573 -9.01 14.60 -4.65
C SER A 573 -8.41 15.23 -5.91
N LEU A 574 -9.20 15.90 -6.76
CA LEU A 574 -8.69 16.70 -7.88
C LEU A 574 -7.78 17.84 -7.40
N HIS A 575 -8.07 18.45 -6.24
CA HIS A 575 -7.21 19.50 -5.69
C HIS A 575 -5.82 18.96 -5.30
N SER A 576 -5.72 17.71 -4.85
CA SER A 576 -4.42 17.07 -4.57
C SER A 576 -3.62 16.91 -5.87
N LEU A 577 -4.26 16.45 -6.96
CA LEU A 577 -3.62 16.29 -8.26
C LEU A 577 -3.18 17.64 -8.85
N ALA A 578 -4.05 18.65 -8.82
CA ALA A 578 -3.76 20.00 -9.30
C ALA A 578 -2.64 20.67 -8.48
N PHE A 579 -2.62 20.47 -7.16
CA PHE A 579 -1.54 20.97 -6.31
C PHE A 579 -0.20 20.29 -6.61
N THR A 580 -0.16 18.98 -6.85
CA THR A 580 1.09 18.32 -7.27
C THR A 580 1.54 18.81 -8.65
N LEU A 581 0.63 19.03 -9.61
CA LEU A 581 0.99 19.69 -10.89
C LEU A 581 1.58 21.08 -10.68
N HIS A 582 1.02 21.88 -9.76
CA HIS A 582 1.55 23.21 -9.41
C HIS A 582 2.98 23.15 -8.85
N ILE A 583 3.25 22.24 -7.90
CA ILE A 583 4.59 22.08 -7.32
C ILE A 583 5.57 21.58 -8.39
N CYS A 584 5.20 20.57 -9.19
CA CYS A 584 5.99 20.15 -10.36
C CYS A 584 6.20 21.30 -11.37
N GLY A 585 5.22 22.20 -11.53
CA GLY A 585 5.24 23.38 -12.39
C GLY A 585 6.29 24.44 -12.04
N ARG A 586 6.88 24.36 -10.84
CA ARG A 586 8.05 25.17 -10.44
C ARG A 586 9.29 24.78 -11.24
N ARG A 587 9.47 23.49 -11.51
CA ARG A 587 10.65 22.87 -12.14
C ARG A 587 10.43 22.51 -13.61
N TRP A 588 9.24 22.01 -13.95
CA TRP A 588 8.91 21.45 -15.25
C TRP A 588 7.85 22.29 -15.98
N SER A 589 8.13 22.76 -17.20
CA SER A 589 7.19 23.62 -17.93
C SER A 589 5.96 22.88 -18.44
N LEU A 590 6.08 21.58 -18.75
CA LEU A 590 4.92 20.74 -19.10
C LEU A 590 3.90 20.67 -17.95
N ALA A 591 4.38 20.49 -16.71
CA ALA A 591 3.52 20.47 -15.52
C ALA A 591 2.74 21.78 -15.37
N ARG A 592 3.39 22.92 -15.61
CA ARG A 592 2.77 24.25 -15.56
C ARG A 592 1.71 24.45 -16.64
N ARG A 593 1.97 24.03 -17.90
CA ARG A 593 0.95 24.03 -18.97
C ARG A 593 -0.26 23.18 -18.58
N TYR A 594 -0.03 22.01 -18.01
CA TYR A 594 -1.06 21.08 -17.57
C TYR A 594 -1.84 21.58 -16.34
N GLU A 595 -1.19 22.25 -15.39
CA GLU A 595 -1.83 22.99 -14.29
C GLU A 595 -2.78 24.07 -14.84
N THR A 596 -2.32 24.90 -15.79
CA THR A 596 -3.15 25.94 -16.42
C THR A 596 -4.38 25.34 -17.11
N ILE A 597 -4.25 24.21 -17.80
CA ILE A 597 -5.38 23.49 -18.40
C ILE A 597 -6.35 23.01 -17.32
N ILE A 598 -5.91 22.27 -16.30
CA ILE A 598 -6.81 21.75 -15.25
C ILE A 598 -7.50 22.89 -14.49
N ARG A 599 -6.80 23.99 -14.18
CA ARG A 599 -7.39 25.17 -13.54
C ARG A 599 -8.47 25.81 -14.41
N THR A 600 -8.23 25.91 -15.72
CA THR A 600 -9.23 26.40 -16.69
C THR A 600 -10.43 25.47 -16.74
N ALA A 601 -10.19 24.16 -16.88
CA ALA A 601 -11.21 23.11 -16.94
C ALA A 601 -12.12 23.12 -15.70
N VAL A 602 -11.56 23.31 -14.51
CA VAL A 602 -12.29 23.46 -13.24
C VAL A 602 -13.09 24.76 -13.21
N SER A 603 -12.56 25.87 -13.73
CA SER A 603 -13.30 27.14 -13.78
C SER A 603 -14.51 27.10 -14.72
N GLU A 604 -14.48 26.27 -15.76
CA GLU A 604 -15.56 26.14 -16.76
C GLU A 604 -16.33 24.81 -16.69
N HIS A 605 -16.18 24.03 -15.61
CA HIS A 605 -16.75 22.68 -15.54
C HIS A 605 -18.28 22.67 -15.67
N ARG A 606 -18.98 23.73 -15.22
CA ARG A 606 -20.44 23.90 -15.35
C ARG A 606 -20.91 24.56 -16.65
N SER A 607 -20.00 25.08 -17.49
CA SER A 607 -20.38 25.66 -18.80
C SER A 607 -20.69 24.54 -19.82
N PRO A 608 -21.58 24.73 -20.80
CA PRO A 608 -21.71 23.79 -21.92
C PRO A 608 -20.37 23.60 -22.66
N VAL A 609 -20.09 22.40 -23.18
CA VAL A 609 -18.79 22.10 -23.86
C VAL A 609 -18.52 23.07 -25.02
N SER A 610 -19.56 23.49 -25.74
CA SER A 610 -19.48 24.47 -26.85
C SER A 610 -19.10 25.90 -26.43
N GLN A 611 -19.05 26.19 -25.13
CA GLN A 611 -18.68 27.49 -24.56
C GLN A 611 -17.35 27.44 -23.78
N CYS A 612 -16.71 26.27 -23.69
CA CYS A 612 -15.43 26.09 -23.04
C CYS A 612 -14.27 26.66 -23.88
N LEU A 613 -13.23 27.15 -23.21
CA LEU A 613 -11.96 27.54 -23.82
C LEU A 613 -11.11 26.32 -24.20
N LEU A 614 -11.31 25.19 -23.50
CA LEU A 614 -10.64 23.94 -23.81
C LEU A 614 -11.29 23.22 -24.99
N PRO A 615 -10.50 22.52 -25.82
CA PRO A 615 -10.97 21.75 -26.97
C PRO A 615 -11.96 20.64 -26.56
N ILE A 616 -12.88 20.27 -27.45
CA ILE A 616 -13.88 19.22 -27.20
C ILE A 616 -13.19 17.87 -26.87
N GLU A 617 -12.05 17.61 -27.50
CA GLU A 617 -11.22 16.43 -27.30
C GLU A 617 -10.63 16.35 -25.87
N PHE A 618 -10.54 17.46 -25.12
CA PHE A 618 -10.21 17.39 -23.68
C PHE A 618 -11.31 16.68 -22.89
N TYR A 619 -12.58 16.89 -23.24
CA TYR A 619 -13.75 16.33 -22.56
C TYR A 619 -14.16 14.95 -23.09
N ASP A 620 -13.81 14.62 -24.33
CA ASP A 620 -14.06 13.31 -24.93
C ASP A 620 -13.04 12.27 -24.42
N LEU A 621 -13.51 11.38 -23.52
CA LEU A 621 -12.71 10.33 -22.91
C LEU A 621 -12.31 9.20 -23.86
N ARG A 622 -12.81 9.17 -25.11
CA ARG A 622 -12.32 8.25 -26.16
C ARG A 622 -10.91 8.62 -26.61
N TYR A 623 -10.54 9.91 -26.56
CA TYR A 623 -9.17 10.35 -26.86
C TYR A 623 -8.24 10.10 -25.69
N SER A 624 -7.13 9.38 -25.93
CA SER A 624 -6.06 9.28 -24.95
C SER A 624 -5.41 10.64 -24.70
N THR A 625 -4.93 10.89 -23.48
CA THR A 625 -4.24 12.14 -23.14
C THR A 625 -3.01 12.39 -24.03
N LEU A 626 -2.34 11.32 -24.46
CA LEU A 626 -1.19 11.39 -25.36
C LEU A 626 -1.59 11.89 -26.76
N ALA A 627 -2.68 11.34 -27.32
CA ALA A 627 -3.15 11.69 -28.67
C ALA A 627 -3.49 13.18 -28.84
N ILE A 628 -3.90 13.85 -27.76
CA ILE A 628 -4.28 15.27 -27.76
C ILE A 628 -3.21 16.19 -27.17
N THR A 629 -2.02 15.69 -26.80
CA THR A 629 -1.02 16.47 -26.06
C THR A 629 -0.58 17.74 -26.80
N ASP A 630 -0.38 17.71 -28.11
CA ASP A 630 0.03 18.90 -28.88
C ASP A 630 -1.10 19.96 -28.94
N LEU A 631 -2.35 19.51 -29.09
CA LEU A 631 -3.53 20.36 -29.04
C LEU A 631 -3.69 21.02 -27.66
N LEU A 632 -3.50 20.25 -26.59
CA LEU A 632 -3.50 20.74 -25.21
C LEU A 632 -2.41 21.78 -24.96
N GLN A 633 -1.16 21.53 -25.40
CA GLN A 633 -0.06 22.47 -25.23
C GLN A 633 -0.29 23.77 -26.01
N ALA A 634 -0.75 23.69 -27.26
CA ALA A 634 -1.12 24.85 -28.06
C ALA A 634 -2.30 25.64 -27.45
N THR A 635 -3.17 24.97 -26.69
CA THR A 635 -4.28 25.60 -25.96
C THR A 635 -3.79 26.31 -24.70
N ALA A 636 -2.91 25.68 -23.91
CA ALA A 636 -2.28 26.30 -22.74
C ALA A 636 -1.51 27.59 -23.11
N GLU A 637 -0.81 27.60 -24.24
CA GLU A 637 -0.07 28.78 -24.73
C GLU A 637 -0.99 29.91 -25.24
N LYS A 638 -2.23 29.60 -25.65
CA LYS A 638 -3.25 30.62 -25.95
C LYS A 638 -3.89 31.19 -24.68
N ILE A 639 -4.08 30.37 -23.65
CA ILE A 639 -4.68 30.76 -22.37
C ILE A 639 -3.71 31.65 -21.56
N ASP A 640 -2.43 31.29 -21.52
CA ASP A 640 -1.38 32.03 -20.79
C ASP A 640 -0.17 32.33 -21.70
N PRO A 641 -0.27 33.34 -22.58
CA PRO A 641 0.77 33.71 -23.54
C PRO A 641 1.93 34.51 -22.89
N GLY A 642 2.55 33.96 -21.85
CA GLY A 642 3.96 34.25 -21.54
C GLY A 642 4.36 34.44 -20.09
N GLN A 643 4.97 33.39 -19.50
CA GLN A 643 6.12 33.57 -18.61
C GLN A 643 7.32 32.72 -19.04
N PRO A 644 8.48 33.32 -19.40
CA PRO A 644 9.73 32.58 -19.43
C PRO A 644 10.11 32.19 -18.00
N GLY A 645 10.50 30.92 -17.78
CA GLY A 645 10.92 30.48 -16.46
C GLY A 645 12.34 30.94 -16.08
N PRO A 646 12.76 30.75 -14.81
CA PRO A 646 11.96 30.73 -13.59
C PRO A 646 12.08 32.06 -12.84
N THR A 647 10.94 32.68 -12.56
CA THR A 647 10.76 33.58 -11.41
C THR A 647 9.64 32.98 -10.57
N PRO A 648 9.75 32.93 -9.23
CA PRO A 648 8.64 32.48 -8.40
C PRO A 648 7.47 33.44 -8.60
N LEU A 649 6.30 32.91 -8.96
CA LEU A 649 5.05 33.64 -8.86
C LEU A 649 4.80 33.91 -7.38
N THR A 650 4.93 35.18 -6.99
CA THR A 650 4.60 35.66 -5.64
C THR A 650 3.14 35.32 -5.31
N ASP A 651 2.88 34.98 -4.03
CA ASP A 651 1.64 34.39 -3.47
C ASP A 651 0.35 35.21 -3.66
N SER A 652 -0.04 35.49 -4.91
CA SER A 652 -1.06 36.47 -5.27
C SER A 652 -2.09 35.96 -6.28
N VAL A 653 -1.83 34.82 -6.95
CA VAL A 653 -2.77 34.19 -7.89
C VAL A 653 -3.41 32.92 -7.30
N LEU A 654 -2.69 32.16 -6.48
CA LEU A 654 -3.28 31.10 -5.65
C LEU A 654 -4.25 31.68 -4.60
N VAL A 655 -3.98 32.88 -4.12
CA VAL A 655 -4.89 33.64 -3.25
C VAL A 655 -6.19 33.99 -3.97
N ASP A 656 -6.22 34.20 -5.30
CA ASP A 656 -7.48 34.56 -5.99
C ASP A 656 -8.36 33.34 -6.33
N VAL A 657 -7.79 32.14 -6.45
CA VAL A 657 -8.58 30.89 -6.55
C VAL A 657 -9.11 30.49 -5.16
N VAL A 658 -8.30 30.65 -4.11
CA VAL A 658 -8.72 30.45 -2.72
C VAL A 658 -9.73 31.53 -2.28
N SER A 659 -9.61 32.78 -2.74
CA SER A 659 -10.58 33.85 -2.46
C SER A 659 -11.89 33.68 -3.25
N ARG A 660 -11.86 33.10 -4.46
CA ARG A 660 -13.07 32.76 -5.22
C ARG A 660 -13.82 31.59 -4.62
N LEU A 661 -13.13 30.59 -4.05
CA LEU A 661 -13.76 29.60 -3.17
C LEU A 661 -14.35 30.25 -1.90
N ALA A 662 -13.72 31.29 -1.35
CA ALA A 662 -14.23 32.03 -0.20
C ALA A 662 -15.37 33.04 -0.52
N SER A 663 -15.55 33.46 -1.78
CA SER A 663 -16.55 34.48 -2.18
C SER A 663 -17.76 33.91 -2.93
N ILE A 664 -17.69 32.69 -3.46
CA ILE A 664 -18.88 31.92 -3.88
C ILE A 664 -19.73 31.51 -2.66
N GLN A 665 -19.16 31.51 -1.45
CA GLN A 665 -19.91 31.41 -0.19
C GLN A 665 -20.65 32.71 0.21
N SER A 666 -20.60 33.80 -0.56
CA SER A 666 -21.13 35.10 -0.13
C SER A 666 -21.75 35.99 -1.23
N ALA A 667 -22.79 35.52 -1.94
CA ALA A 667 -23.94 36.32 -2.46
C ALA A 667 -24.84 35.42 -3.33
N THR A 668 -26.06 35.07 -2.91
CA THR A 668 -27.21 35.99 -3.05
C THR A 668 -28.38 35.58 -2.14
N PRO A 669 -28.91 36.50 -1.30
CA PRO A 669 -30.21 36.33 -0.65
C PRO A 669 -31.21 37.42 -1.07
N HIS A 670 -32.08 37.11 -2.02
CA HIS A 670 -33.29 37.87 -2.39
C HIS A 670 -34.37 36.83 -2.79
N LEU A 671 -35.62 36.81 -2.32
CA LEU A 671 -36.38 37.72 -1.43
C LEU A 671 -37.42 36.89 -0.63
N ILE A 672 -37.31 36.87 0.71
CA ILE A 672 -38.47 36.74 1.61
C ILE A 672 -38.28 37.80 2.72
N THR A 673 -39.37 38.45 3.12
CA THR A 673 -39.39 39.70 3.89
C THR A 673 -39.09 39.54 5.40
N PRO A 674 -38.72 40.63 6.11
CA PRO A 674 -37.88 40.53 7.30
C PRO A 674 -38.62 40.59 8.64
N ALA A 675 -38.21 39.73 9.58
CA ALA A 675 -38.28 39.97 11.02
C ALA A 675 -37.22 39.10 11.74
N CYS A 676 -36.73 39.56 12.90
CA CYS A 676 -35.84 38.82 13.81
C CYS A 676 -34.40 38.52 13.34
N LEU A 677 -33.66 39.56 12.93
CA LEU A 677 -32.19 39.58 13.06
C LEU A 677 -31.81 39.72 14.55
N SER A 678 -31.89 38.63 15.31
CA SER A 678 -31.50 38.64 16.73
C SER A 678 -31.07 37.28 17.30
N ASP A 679 -30.21 36.52 16.62
CA ASP A 679 -29.32 35.60 17.34
C ASP A 679 -28.03 35.28 16.59
N ARG A 680 -26.88 35.78 17.09
CA ARG A 680 -25.53 35.41 16.61
C ARG A 680 -25.04 34.06 17.16
N ARG A 681 -25.91 33.29 17.83
CA ARG A 681 -25.55 32.03 18.50
C ARG A 681 -25.45 30.79 17.60
N ALA A 682 -25.94 30.84 16.36
CA ALA A 682 -26.05 29.66 15.51
C ALA A 682 -24.72 29.16 14.87
N MET A 683 -23.75 30.04 14.60
CA MET A 683 -22.50 29.68 13.88
C MET A 683 -21.48 28.87 14.70
N VAL A 684 -21.90 28.24 15.80
CA VAL A 684 -21.06 27.38 16.66
C VAL A 684 -21.29 25.88 16.38
N GLN A 685 -22.32 25.52 15.59
CA GLN A 685 -22.92 24.18 15.62
C GLN A 685 -22.31 23.09 14.70
N ASP A 686 -21.40 23.42 13.78
CA ASP A 686 -20.86 22.46 12.78
C ASP A 686 -19.43 21.94 13.05
N ASN A 687 -18.84 22.27 14.21
CA ASN A 687 -17.46 21.88 14.55
C ASN A 687 -17.39 20.47 15.18
N ASN A 688 -16.73 19.50 14.54
CA ASN A 688 -16.44 18.18 15.11
C ASN A 688 -15.00 18.07 15.61
N LEU A 689 -14.70 18.73 16.73
CA LEU A 689 -13.38 18.63 17.37
C LEU A 689 -13.06 17.18 17.73
N SER A 690 -11.91 16.71 17.27
CA SER A 690 -11.47 15.31 17.27
C SER A 690 -10.03 15.19 17.75
N CYS A 691 -9.72 14.16 18.55
CA CYS A 691 -8.35 13.86 18.96
C CYS A 691 -7.74 12.84 18.01
N LEU A 692 -6.82 13.30 17.15
CA LEU A 692 -6.11 12.47 16.20
C LEU A 692 -4.74 12.06 16.74
N VAL A 693 -4.36 10.81 16.49
CA VAL A 693 -2.99 10.34 16.65
C VAL A 693 -2.27 10.48 15.31
N TYR A 694 -1.03 10.96 15.36
CA TYR A 694 -0.11 11.10 14.23
C TYR A 694 1.00 10.03 14.24
N GLY A 695 1.05 9.21 15.29
CA GLY A 695 2.03 8.14 15.50
C GLY A 695 2.12 7.81 16.99
N PRO A 696 2.87 6.76 17.38
CA PRO A 696 2.98 6.35 18.77
C PRO A 696 3.29 7.53 19.72
N GLY A 697 2.39 7.79 20.67
CA GLY A 697 2.53 8.88 21.65
C GLY A 697 2.34 10.32 21.13
N LYS A 698 1.99 10.54 19.85
CA LYS A 698 1.82 11.87 19.25
C LYS A 698 0.35 12.17 18.97
N THR A 699 -0.29 13.11 19.70
CA THR A 699 -1.66 13.56 19.38
C THR A 699 -1.74 15.01 18.92
N LYS A 700 -2.85 15.33 18.24
CA LYS A 700 -3.31 16.70 17.97
C LYS A 700 -4.83 16.74 18.07
N PHE A 701 -5.36 17.85 18.55
CA PHE A 701 -6.80 18.13 18.53
C PHE A 701 -7.12 18.98 17.30
N GLU A 702 -8.02 18.51 16.45
CA GLU A 702 -8.37 19.18 15.20
C GLU A 702 -9.88 19.21 15.00
N VAL A 703 -10.39 20.33 14.48
CA VAL A 703 -11.79 20.41 14.05
C VAL A 703 -11.92 19.66 12.72
N ARG A 704 -12.69 18.57 12.75
CA ARG A 704 -13.16 17.87 11.55
C ARG A 704 -14.58 18.34 11.22
N LEU A 705 -15.06 17.98 10.04
CA LEU A 705 -16.46 18.16 9.70
C LEU A 705 -17.32 17.24 10.58
N LYS A 706 -18.48 17.74 10.99
CA LYS A 706 -19.54 16.90 11.53
C LYS A 706 -19.95 15.88 10.47
N PRO A 707 -20.06 14.58 10.80
CA PRO A 707 -20.51 13.59 9.83
C PRO A 707 -21.95 13.87 9.39
N VAL A 708 -22.32 13.36 8.22
CA VAL A 708 -23.67 13.44 7.66
C VAL A 708 -24.22 12.02 7.42
N ILE A 709 -25.54 11.90 7.44
CA ILE A 709 -26.26 10.68 7.03
C ILE A 709 -25.96 10.42 5.55
N GLU A 710 -25.44 9.24 5.22
CA GLU A 710 -25.16 8.80 3.85
C GLU A 710 -25.96 7.52 3.50
N ASP A 711 -26.23 6.67 4.49
CA ASP A 711 -27.09 5.50 4.41
C ASP A 711 -28.39 5.73 5.21
N PRO A 712 -29.57 5.28 4.75
CA PRO A 712 -30.83 5.44 5.50
C PRO A 712 -30.81 4.86 6.93
N HIS A 713 -29.93 3.89 7.21
CA HIS A 713 -29.76 3.28 8.54
C HIS A 713 -28.58 3.88 9.34
N ASP A 714 -27.95 4.96 8.86
CA ASP A 714 -26.95 5.68 9.63
C ASP A 714 -27.56 6.36 10.87
N VAL A 715 -26.78 6.39 11.96
CA VAL A 715 -27.05 7.15 13.17
C VAL A 715 -25.82 7.98 13.53
N ILE A 716 -26.04 9.23 13.93
CA ILE A 716 -24.98 10.12 14.41
C ILE A 716 -25.14 10.31 15.91
N ILE A 717 -24.05 10.04 16.64
CA ILE A 717 -24.01 10.05 18.09
C ILE A 717 -23.11 11.19 18.57
N ARG A 718 -23.62 11.99 19.51
CA ARG A 718 -22.79 12.92 20.29
C ARG A 718 -22.09 12.13 21.38
N ILE A 719 -20.78 11.95 21.23
CA ILE A 719 -19.98 11.12 22.13
C ILE A 719 -19.89 11.78 23.50
N SER A 720 -20.08 11.00 24.56
CA SER A 720 -20.10 11.48 25.95
C SER A 720 -18.96 10.94 26.79
N TYR A 721 -18.51 9.69 26.54
CA TYR A 721 -17.35 9.10 27.19
C TYR A 721 -16.65 8.12 26.25
N VAL A 722 -15.33 8.04 26.36
CA VAL A 722 -14.48 7.13 25.58
C VAL A 722 -13.47 6.43 26.49
N GLY A 723 -13.30 5.13 26.30
CA GLY A 723 -12.31 4.31 26.99
C GLY A 723 -10.90 4.45 26.40
N VAL A 724 -9.90 4.39 27.29
CA VAL A 724 -8.49 4.62 26.95
C VAL A 724 -7.83 3.34 26.42
N HIS A 725 -7.38 3.34 25.15
CA HIS A 725 -6.67 2.21 24.53
C HIS A 725 -5.75 2.64 23.34
N PHE A 726 -4.88 1.72 22.87
CA PHE A 726 -3.95 1.79 21.72
C PHE A 726 -2.95 2.95 21.50
N TRP A 727 -2.97 4.05 22.28
CA TRP A 727 -2.12 5.24 22.04
C TRP A 727 -0.59 5.00 21.99
N ALA A 728 -0.05 4.22 22.94
CA ALA A 728 1.40 4.01 23.05
C ALA A 728 2.01 3.15 21.92
N HIS A 729 1.19 2.34 21.23
CA HIS A 729 1.61 1.50 20.10
C HIS A 729 1.11 2.01 18.75
N GLY A 730 0.18 2.98 18.76
CA GLY A 730 -0.37 3.60 17.55
C GLY A 730 -1.14 2.61 16.68
N GLY A 731 -1.87 1.66 17.26
CA GLY A 731 -2.60 0.61 16.52
C GLY A 731 -2.06 -0.80 16.76
N LEU A 732 -2.41 -1.73 15.87
CA LEU A 732 -2.27 -3.17 16.07
C LEU A 732 -1.40 -3.81 14.97
N ALA A 733 -2.00 -4.47 13.98
CA ALA A 733 -1.32 -4.96 12.78
C ALA A 733 -1.01 -3.82 11.79
N ARG A 734 -1.92 -2.85 11.68
CA ARG A 734 -1.68 -1.57 11.02
C ARG A 734 -1.39 -0.52 12.08
N ARG A 735 -0.42 0.35 11.81
CA ARG A 735 -0.04 1.44 12.69
C ARG A 735 -0.35 2.79 12.06
N VAL A 736 -0.71 3.74 12.90
CA VAL A 736 -0.94 5.14 12.58
C VAL A 736 0.40 5.81 12.25
N SER A 737 0.39 6.69 11.27
CA SER A 737 1.56 7.43 10.79
C SER A 737 1.21 8.89 10.53
N GLU A 738 2.21 9.77 10.42
CA GLU A 738 1.98 11.21 10.30
C GLU A 738 1.26 11.60 9.00
N VAL A 739 1.37 10.74 7.97
CA VAL A 739 0.70 10.87 6.65
C VAL A 739 -0.68 10.24 6.59
N SER A 740 -1.11 9.52 7.65
CA SER A 740 -2.43 8.90 7.76
C SER A 740 -2.88 8.91 9.23
N PRO A 741 -3.02 10.10 9.84
CA PRO A 741 -3.50 10.22 11.21
C PRO A 741 -4.95 9.73 11.30
N ILE A 742 -5.32 9.13 12.43
CA ILE A 742 -6.69 8.69 12.71
C ILE A 742 -7.17 9.24 14.04
N CYS A 743 -8.47 9.45 14.16
CA CYS A 743 -9.11 9.66 15.45
C CYS A 743 -8.98 8.39 16.33
N MET A 744 -8.70 8.56 17.62
CA MET A 744 -8.59 7.45 18.57
C MET A 744 -9.94 7.08 19.20
N GLY A 745 -9.98 6.04 20.04
CA GLY A 745 -11.18 5.57 20.74
C GLY A 745 -12.07 4.60 19.95
N HIS A 746 -12.38 3.46 20.55
CA HIS A 746 -13.35 2.47 20.05
C HIS A 746 -14.27 1.90 21.13
N GLU A 747 -13.95 2.14 22.40
CA GLU A 747 -14.85 1.91 23.52
C GLU A 747 -15.59 3.23 23.78
N ALA A 748 -16.86 3.36 23.41
CA ALA A 748 -17.56 4.63 23.58
C ALA A 748 -19.05 4.50 23.84
N ALA A 749 -19.59 5.52 24.49
CA ALA A 749 -21.03 5.73 24.66
C ALA A 749 -21.38 7.20 24.47
N GLY A 750 -22.62 7.46 24.03
CA GLY A 750 -23.10 8.81 23.75
C GLY A 750 -24.61 8.89 23.63
N VAL A 751 -25.07 10.01 23.09
CA VAL A 751 -26.50 10.30 22.89
C VAL A 751 -26.76 10.43 21.39
N VAL A 752 -27.79 9.75 20.87
CA VAL A 752 -28.21 9.87 19.47
C VAL A 752 -28.57 11.33 19.19
N HIS A 753 -27.89 11.93 18.22
CA HIS A 753 -28.07 13.32 17.81
C HIS A 753 -29.03 13.45 16.63
N CYS A 754 -28.85 12.62 15.60
CA CYS A 754 -29.78 12.47 14.49
C CYS A 754 -29.69 11.06 13.90
N ILE A 755 -30.70 10.70 13.11
CA ILE A 755 -30.90 9.38 12.51
C ILE A 755 -31.23 9.53 11.02
N GLY A 756 -30.91 8.52 10.22
CA GLY A 756 -31.40 8.38 8.85
C GLY A 756 -32.88 7.96 8.80
N GLU A 757 -33.49 8.08 7.61
CA GLU A 757 -34.92 7.82 7.40
C GLU A 757 -35.33 6.34 7.50
N GLY A 758 -34.38 5.41 7.37
CA GLY A 758 -34.57 3.97 7.52
C GLY A 758 -34.41 3.46 8.95
N VAL A 759 -33.91 4.30 9.87
CA VAL A 759 -33.70 3.93 11.28
C VAL A 759 -35.05 3.75 11.98
N THR A 760 -35.22 2.60 12.61
CA THR A 760 -36.46 2.23 13.33
C THR A 760 -36.23 1.81 14.77
N SER A 761 -34.98 1.50 15.15
CA SER A 761 -34.62 1.00 16.48
C SER A 761 -34.29 2.08 17.51
N LEU A 762 -33.99 3.30 17.06
CA LEU A 762 -33.45 4.42 17.86
C LEU A 762 -34.11 5.74 17.51
N VAL A 763 -34.18 6.65 18.49
CA VAL A 763 -34.61 8.05 18.27
C VAL A 763 -33.58 9.06 18.81
N PRO A 764 -33.54 10.30 18.28
CA PRO A 764 -32.73 11.38 18.86
C PRO A 764 -33.02 11.57 20.35
N GLY A 765 -31.96 11.65 21.16
CA GLY A 765 -32.02 11.68 22.62
C GLY A 765 -31.79 10.32 23.30
N ASP A 766 -31.88 9.19 22.58
CA ASP A 766 -31.54 7.89 23.15
C ASP A 766 -30.07 7.82 23.57
N ARG A 767 -29.82 7.20 24.73
CA ARG A 767 -28.46 6.90 25.20
C ARG A 767 -28.03 5.57 24.60
N VAL A 768 -26.85 5.52 24.00
CA VAL A 768 -26.33 4.32 23.32
C VAL A 768 -24.89 4.02 23.69
N ALA A 769 -24.57 2.73 23.78
CA ALA A 769 -23.20 2.22 23.69
C ALA A 769 -22.93 1.79 22.25
N LEU A 770 -21.68 1.92 21.81
CA LEU A 770 -21.28 1.71 20.42
C LEU A 770 -20.47 0.42 20.28
N GLU A 771 -20.90 -0.47 19.40
CA GLU A 771 -20.05 -1.57 18.94
C GLU A 771 -19.19 -1.05 17.78
N PRO A 772 -17.85 -0.97 17.94
CA PRO A 772 -16.98 -0.26 17.00
C PRO A 772 -16.73 -0.96 15.67
N GLY A 773 -17.16 -2.22 15.48
CA GLY A 773 -16.78 -3.06 14.35
C GLY A 773 -17.90 -3.31 13.34
N VAL A 774 -18.04 -2.45 12.33
CA VAL A 774 -19.03 -2.61 11.26
C VAL A 774 -18.50 -3.55 10.15
N PRO A 775 -19.11 -4.73 9.94
CA PRO A 775 -18.71 -5.69 8.91
C PRO A 775 -19.44 -5.43 7.57
N CYS A 776 -19.00 -6.07 6.48
CA CYS A 776 -19.69 -5.91 5.19
C CYS A 776 -21.06 -6.61 5.08
N ARG A 777 -21.51 -7.32 6.13
CA ARG A 777 -22.72 -8.18 6.22
C ARG A 777 -22.87 -9.30 5.15
N ARG A 778 -22.08 -9.29 4.07
CA ARG A 778 -22.31 -10.10 2.84
C ARG A 778 -21.37 -11.31 2.68
N CYS A 779 -20.18 -11.31 3.30
CA CYS A 779 -19.20 -12.38 3.09
C CYS A 779 -19.55 -13.70 3.84
N LYS A 780 -18.90 -14.81 3.45
CA LYS A 780 -19.08 -16.14 4.07
C LYS A 780 -18.98 -16.13 5.60
N ARG A 781 -18.11 -15.28 6.17
CA ARG A 781 -17.86 -15.20 7.61
C ARG A 781 -19.00 -14.47 8.33
N CYS A 782 -19.51 -13.36 7.76
CA CYS A 782 -20.71 -12.69 8.27
C CYS A 782 -21.94 -13.61 8.23
N LYS A 783 -22.17 -14.27 7.08
CA LYS A 783 -23.29 -15.22 6.89
C LYS A 783 -23.22 -16.46 7.81
N ALA A 784 -22.07 -16.73 8.41
CA ALA A 784 -21.85 -17.80 9.39
C ALA A 784 -21.86 -17.30 10.85
N GLY A 785 -22.34 -16.08 11.12
CA GLY A 785 -22.36 -15.46 12.46
C GLY A 785 -21.00 -14.97 12.99
N ARG A 786 -19.92 -15.14 12.21
CA ARG A 786 -18.53 -14.79 12.59
C ARG A 786 -18.09 -13.51 11.90
N TYR A 787 -18.89 -12.44 12.02
CA TYR A 787 -18.59 -11.16 11.36
C TYR A 787 -17.32 -10.49 11.88
N ASN A 788 -16.86 -10.82 13.08
CA ASN A 788 -15.61 -10.35 13.66
C ASN A 788 -14.37 -10.73 12.83
N LEU A 789 -14.49 -11.76 12.00
CA LEU A 789 -13.48 -12.21 11.04
C LEU A 789 -13.73 -11.67 9.62
N CYS A 790 -14.62 -10.70 9.43
CA CYS A 790 -14.89 -10.09 8.12
C CYS A 790 -13.61 -9.43 7.56
N PRO A 791 -13.18 -9.77 6.32
CA PRO A 791 -11.99 -9.14 5.72
C PRO A 791 -12.20 -7.65 5.42
N ASN A 792 -13.46 -7.25 5.20
CA ASN A 792 -13.88 -5.88 4.92
C ASN A 792 -14.45 -5.22 6.19
N MET A 793 -13.89 -5.54 7.36
CA MET A 793 -14.27 -4.95 8.65
C MET A 793 -13.82 -3.49 8.73
N ARG A 794 -14.72 -2.58 9.09
CA ARG A 794 -14.42 -1.20 9.47
C ARG A 794 -14.52 -1.12 11.00
N PHE A 795 -13.38 -1.11 11.68
CA PHE A 795 -13.31 -1.09 13.14
C PHE A 795 -12.76 0.26 13.62
N ALA A 796 -13.45 0.95 14.52
CA ALA A 796 -13.03 2.25 15.01
C ALA A 796 -11.59 2.22 15.56
N SER A 797 -10.78 3.23 15.20
CA SER A 797 -9.33 3.29 15.50
C SER A 797 -8.46 2.15 14.96
N ASP A 798 -8.92 1.39 13.96
CA ASP A 798 -8.11 0.43 13.19
C ASP A 798 -7.85 1.01 11.79
N PRO A 799 -6.62 1.45 11.45
CA PRO A 799 -6.33 2.16 10.19
C PRO A 799 -6.87 1.42 8.95
N PRO A 800 -7.55 2.11 8.01
CA PRO A 800 -7.73 3.56 7.91
C PRO A 800 -9.04 4.09 8.54
N THR A 801 -9.67 3.35 9.46
CA THR A 801 -10.97 3.74 10.05
C THR A 801 -10.77 4.67 11.25
N ASP A 802 -11.38 5.85 11.21
CA ASP A 802 -11.39 6.79 12.33
C ASP A 802 -12.09 6.24 13.58
N GLY A 803 -11.62 6.70 14.74
CA GLY A 803 -12.18 6.42 16.05
C GLY A 803 -13.28 7.38 16.51
N MET A 804 -13.70 7.16 17.76
CA MET A 804 -14.84 7.78 18.43
C MET A 804 -14.44 8.92 19.39
N LEU A 805 -13.16 9.27 19.52
CA LEU A 805 -12.68 10.37 20.37
C LEU A 805 -12.84 11.73 19.67
N CYS A 806 -14.08 12.03 19.35
CA CYS A 806 -14.55 13.21 18.64
C CYS A 806 -15.86 13.70 19.27
N ARG A 807 -16.40 14.84 18.81
CA ARG A 807 -17.70 15.34 19.28
C ARG A 807 -18.87 14.52 18.74
N TYR A 808 -18.80 14.18 17.45
CA TYR A 808 -19.84 13.47 16.70
C TYR A 808 -19.24 12.30 15.91
N PHE A 809 -19.77 11.10 16.15
CA PHE A 809 -19.39 9.87 15.45
C PHE A 809 -20.59 9.32 14.67
N LYS A 810 -20.35 8.66 13.54
CA LYS A 810 -21.38 8.01 12.72
C LYS A 810 -21.17 6.50 12.67
N THR A 811 -22.24 5.76 12.91
CA THR A 811 -22.30 4.30 12.70
C THR A 811 -23.68 3.94 12.14
N GLN A 812 -23.97 2.65 11.96
CA GLN A 812 -25.28 2.15 11.55
C GLN A 812 -26.09 1.67 12.76
N GLU A 813 -27.42 1.75 12.69
CA GLU A 813 -28.30 1.52 13.86
C GLU A 813 -28.08 0.16 14.56
N ASP A 814 -27.75 -0.88 13.78
CA ASP A 814 -27.49 -2.24 14.28
C ASP A 814 -26.18 -2.39 15.09
N PHE A 815 -25.36 -1.34 15.16
CA PHE A 815 -24.14 -1.26 15.99
C PHE A 815 -24.23 -0.19 17.10
N ALA A 816 -25.43 0.36 17.36
CA ALA A 816 -25.69 1.34 18.42
C ALA A 816 -26.73 0.80 19.42
N TYR A 817 -26.26 0.26 20.55
CA TYR A 817 -27.08 -0.43 21.53
C TYR A 817 -27.69 0.54 22.54
N ARG A 818 -29.03 0.67 22.53
CA ARG A 818 -29.77 1.53 23.48
C ARG A 818 -29.57 1.09 24.94
N LEU A 819 -29.21 2.05 25.78
CA LEU A 819 -28.99 1.85 27.21
C LEU A 819 -30.28 2.07 28.01
N PRO A 820 -30.60 1.19 28.98
CA PRO A 820 -31.69 1.39 29.94
C PRO A 820 -31.53 2.66 30.77
N ASP A 821 -32.65 3.24 31.24
CA ASP A 821 -32.66 4.52 31.96
C ASP A 821 -31.84 4.55 33.25
N HIS A 822 -31.65 3.40 33.91
CA HIS A 822 -30.83 3.29 35.11
C HIS A 822 -29.32 3.08 34.83
N MET A 823 -28.95 2.76 33.59
CA MET A 823 -27.56 2.52 33.18
C MET A 823 -26.91 3.82 32.70
N SER A 824 -25.74 4.15 33.25
CA SER A 824 -25.00 5.35 32.88
C SER A 824 -24.23 5.17 31.56
N LEU A 825 -23.94 6.29 30.88
CA LEU A 825 -23.10 6.28 29.68
C LEU A 825 -21.68 5.76 30.00
N GLN A 826 -21.18 6.01 31.20
CA GLN A 826 -19.90 5.47 31.69
C GLN A 826 -19.90 3.94 31.81
N GLU A 827 -21.01 3.33 32.21
CA GLU A 827 -21.17 1.87 32.17
C GLU A 827 -21.32 1.36 30.73
N GLY A 828 -21.97 2.14 29.86
CA GLY A 828 -22.05 1.87 28.41
C GLY A 828 -20.68 1.72 27.73
N VAL A 829 -19.69 2.54 28.10
CA VAL A 829 -18.30 2.41 27.59
C VAL A 829 -17.70 1.02 27.90
N LEU A 830 -18.06 0.43 29.05
CA LEU A 830 -17.52 -0.85 29.50
C LEU A 830 -18.17 -2.07 28.82
N LEU A 831 -19.22 -1.87 28.01
CA LEU A 831 -19.83 -2.96 27.25
C LEU A 831 -18.90 -3.50 26.15
N GLU A 832 -18.05 -2.65 25.55
CA GLU A 832 -17.03 -3.08 24.58
C GLU A 832 -16.02 -4.08 25.20
N PRO A 833 -15.29 -3.74 26.29
CA PRO A 833 -14.36 -4.69 26.90
C PRO A 833 -15.07 -5.86 27.62
N LEU A 834 -16.32 -5.70 28.06
CA LEU A 834 -17.13 -6.81 28.58
C LEU A 834 -17.52 -7.80 27.47
N SER A 835 -17.75 -7.31 26.24
CA SER A 835 -18.02 -8.17 25.07
C SER A 835 -16.82 -9.06 24.75
N VAL A 836 -15.59 -8.55 24.91
CA VAL A 836 -14.37 -9.38 24.79
C VAL A 836 -14.35 -10.51 25.83
N ALA A 837 -14.85 -10.25 27.05
CA ALA A 837 -14.97 -11.26 28.09
C ALA A 837 -16.04 -12.33 27.78
N VAL A 838 -17.23 -11.91 27.36
CA VAL A 838 -18.30 -12.80 26.89
C VAL A 838 -17.80 -13.69 25.75
N HIS A 839 -17.16 -13.10 24.74
CA HIS A 839 -16.63 -13.83 23.59
C HIS A 839 -15.56 -14.86 23.98
N SER A 840 -14.61 -14.47 24.82
CA SER A 840 -13.49 -15.33 25.20
C SER A 840 -13.95 -16.52 26.07
N LEU A 841 -14.96 -16.33 26.91
CA LEU A 841 -15.58 -17.41 27.69
C LEU A 841 -16.47 -18.33 26.84
N ARG A 842 -17.16 -17.79 25.83
CA ARG A 842 -17.84 -18.58 24.80
C ARG A 842 -16.85 -19.40 23.97
N LEU A 843 -15.71 -18.83 23.59
CA LEU A 843 -14.61 -19.57 22.95
C LEU A 843 -14.03 -20.64 23.88
N ALA A 844 -13.84 -20.35 25.16
CA ALA A 844 -13.42 -21.32 26.17
C ALA A 844 -14.42 -22.49 26.31
N ALA A 845 -15.69 -22.27 25.95
CA ALA A 845 -16.80 -23.17 26.18
C ALA A 845 -16.95 -23.56 27.67
N LEU A 846 -16.73 -22.57 28.56
CA LEU A 846 -16.80 -22.73 30.01
C LEU A 846 -18.16 -23.33 30.42
N ARG A 847 -18.12 -24.33 31.29
CA ARG A 847 -19.30 -25.00 31.84
C ARG A 847 -19.45 -24.71 33.34
N PRO A 848 -20.68 -24.67 33.87
CA PRO A 848 -20.91 -24.57 35.30
C PRO A 848 -20.16 -25.68 36.07
N GLY A 849 -19.51 -25.30 37.17
CA GLY A 849 -18.71 -26.20 38.00
C GLY A 849 -17.21 -26.22 37.69
N GLN A 850 -16.77 -25.73 36.52
CA GLN A 850 -15.34 -25.72 36.15
C GLN A 850 -14.53 -24.64 36.89
N SER A 851 -13.22 -24.85 36.94
CA SER A 851 -12.24 -23.89 37.46
C SER A 851 -11.66 -22.99 36.35
N VAL A 852 -11.42 -21.71 36.67
CA VAL A 852 -10.86 -20.74 35.73
C VAL A 852 -9.65 -20.05 36.33
N LEU A 853 -8.55 -19.97 35.57
CA LEU A 853 -7.41 -19.11 35.86
C LEU A 853 -7.39 -17.96 34.85
N ILE A 854 -7.40 -16.73 35.34
CA ILE A 854 -7.20 -15.52 34.55
C ILE A 854 -5.78 -15.00 34.82
N GLN A 855 -4.96 -14.91 33.78
CA GLN A 855 -3.61 -14.36 33.90
C GLN A 855 -3.64 -12.89 33.50
N GLY A 856 -3.44 -12.00 34.48
CA GLY A 856 -3.59 -10.55 34.37
C GLY A 856 -4.86 -10.04 35.07
N SER A 857 -4.72 -8.99 35.88
CA SER A 857 -5.79 -8.30 36.63
C SER A 857 -6.06 -6.88 36.13
N GLY A 858 -5.72 -6.59 34.87
CA GLY A 858 -6.20 -5.42 34.16
C GLY A 858 -7.72 -5.47 33.88
N THR A 859 -8.28 -4.42 33.27
CA THR A 859 -9.72 -4.32 32.99
C THR A 859 -10.29 -5.57 32.31
N ILE A 860 -9.61 -6.10 31.27
CA ILE A 860 -10.03 -7.34 30.59
C ILE A 860 -10.09 -8.51 31.57
N GLY A 861 -9.03 -8.78 32.33
CA GLY A 861 -8.99 -9.91 33.25
C GLY A 861 -10.02 -9.84 34.39
N LEU A 862 -10.30 -8.63 34.90
CA LEU A 862 -11.36 -8.42 35.89
C LEU A 862 -12.75 -8.67 35.30
N LEU A 863 -13.01 -8.25 34.06
CA LEU A 863 -14.25 -8.54 33.34
C LEU A 863 -14.38 -10.03 32.99
N MET A 864 -13.29 -10.70 32.64
CA MET A 864 -13.24 -12.18 32.48
C MET A 864 -13.65 -12.87 33.77
N ALA A 865 -13.07 -12.48 34.91
CA ALA A 865 -13.35 -13.07 36.21
C ALA A 865 -14.82 -12.86 36.63
N ALA A 866 -15.36 -11.65 36.45
CA ALA A 866 -16.77 -11.37 36.74
C ALA A 866 -17.72 -12.15 35.82
N THR A 867 -17.42 -12.23 34.52
CA THR A 867 -18.24 -12.96 33.54
C THR A 867 -18.16 -14.48 33.77
N ALA A 868 -16.98 -15.01 34.12
CA ALA A 868 -16.79 -16.42 34.46
C ALA A 868 -17.61 -16.84 35.68
N SER A 869 -17.73 -15.97 36.68
CA SER A 869 -18.61 -16.17 37.84
C SER A 869 -20.07 -16.34 37.41
N VAL A 870 -20.58 -15.46 36.53
CA VAL A 870 -21.96 -15.56 36.01
C VAL A 870 -22.15 -16.79 35.11
N PHE A 871 -21.12 -17.20 34.39
CA PHE A 871 -21.12 -18.43 33.57
C PHE A 871 -20.99 -19.72 34.41
N GLY A 872 -20.86 -19.59 35.74
CA GLY A 872 -20.93 -20.71 36.69
C GLY A 872 -19.58 -21.33 37.07
N ALA A 873 -18.46 -20.63 36.88
CA ALA A 873 -17.16 -21.09 37.38
C ALA A 873 -17.22 -21.34 38.91
N SER A 874 -16.77 -22.53 39.36
CA SER A 874 -16.79 -22.90 40.78
C SER A 874 -15.59 -22.33 41.56
N LYS A 875 -14.48 -22.11 40.86
CA LYS A 875 -13.23 -21.56 41.39
C LYS A 875 -12.66 -20.58 40.39
N ILE A 876 -12.32 -19.38 40.86
CA ILE A 876 -11.74 -18.32 40.04
C ILE A 876 -10.40 -17.95 40.63
N PHE A 877 -9.35 -18.09 39.83
CA PHE A 877 -7.97 -17.76 40.16
C PHE A 877 -7.49 -16.59 39.31
N ILE A 878 -6.73 -15.66 39.90
CA ILE A 878 -6.15 -14.52 39.16
C ILE A 878 -4.67 -14.38 39.49
N THR A 879 -3.82 -14.26 38.47
CA THR A 879 -2.40 -13.93 38.64
C THR A 879 -2.08 -12.52 38.13
N ASP A 880 -1.25 -11.77 38.85
CA ASP A 880 -0.70 -10.48 38.39
C ASP A 880 0.56 -10.13 39.18
N ILE A 881 1.46 -9.37 38.58
CA ILE A 881 2.65 -8.81 39.25
C ILE A 881 2.31 -7.62 40.15
N ASN A 882 1.13 -7.01 39.99
CA ASN A 882 0.68 -5.84 40.74
C ASN A 882 -0.27 -6.23 41.88
N GLU A 883 0.26 -6.31 43.10
CA GLU A 883 -0.49 -6.65 44.31
C GLU A 883 -1.71 -5.74 44.56
N ALA A 884 -1.62 -4.43 44.25
CA ALA A 884 -2.73 -3.51 44.45
C ALA A 884 -3.92 -3.82 43.51
N LYS A 885 -3.66 -4.35 42.30
CA LYS A 885 -4.71 -4.82 41.39
C LYS A 885 -5.28 -6.17 41.81
N LEU A 886 -4.48 -7.06 42.40
CA LEU A 886 -4.98 -8.29 43.04
C LEU A 886 -5.87 -7.98 44.25
N ASP A 887 -5.49 -6.99 45.08
CA ASP A 887 -6.31 -6.55 46.22
C ASP A 887 -7.60 -5.84 45.80
N PHE A 888 -7.62 -5.18 44.64
CA PHE A 888 -8.86 -4.77 44.01
C PHE A 888 -9.68 -5.98 43.54
N ALA A 889 -9.04 -6.96 42.88
CA ALA A 889 -9.71 -8.13 42.33
C ALA A 889 -10.47 -8.94 43.40
N LYS A 890 -9.85 -9.17 44.59
CA LYS A 890 -10.49 -9.82 45.76
C LYS A 890 -11.76 -9.12 46.24
N LYS A 891 -11.86 -7.80 46.06
CA LYS A 891 -13.02 -6.96 46.44
C LYS A 891 -14.06 -6.90 45.32
N PHE A 892 -13.63 -7.12 44.08
CA PHE A 892 -14.45 -7.01 42.88
C PHE A 892 -15.17 -8.33 42.54
N VAL A 893 -14.49 -9.48 42.67
CA VAL A 893 -15.08 -10.82 42.47
C VAL A 893 -14.59 -11.78 43.56
N SER A 894 -15.37 -12.82 43.85
CA SER A 894 -14.91 -13.92 44.71
C SER A 894 -13.85 -14.76 43.97
N CYS A 895 -12.58 -14.42 44.18
CA CYS A 895 -11.44 -15.12 43.57
C CYS A 895 -10.29 -15.34 44.56
N THR A 896 -9.38 -16.25 44.23
CA THR A 896 -8.09 -16.40 44.89
C THR A 896 -6.98 -15.85 43.99
N THR A 897 -6.06 -15.08 44.57
CA THR A 897 -5.06 -14.32 43.80
C THR A 897 -3.63 -14.75 44.12
N PHE A 898 -2.75 -14.77 43.13
CA PHE A 898 -1.33 -15.09 43.31
C PHE A 898 -0.42 -14.08 42.60
N VAL A 899 0.72 -13.77 43.24
CA VAL A 899 1.81 -13.02 42.60
C VAL A 899 2.76 -14.03 41.95
N PRO A 900 2.96 -14.01 40.61
CA PRO A 900 3.79 -14.97 39.92
C PRO A 900 5.28 -14.69 40.15
N ASN A 901 6.10 -15.73 40.32
CA ASN A 901 7.56 -15.56 40.41
C ASN A 901 8.15 -15.42 39.00
N VAL A 902 8.19 -14.18 38.49
CA VAL A 902 8.73 -13.85 37.15
C VAL A 902 10.20 -14.23 36.91
N LYS A 903 10.92 -14.71 37.94
CA LYS A 903 12.31 -15.21 37.83
C LYS A 903 12.41 -16.74 37.74
N ALA A 904 11.35 -17.48 38.09
CA ALA A 904 11.32 -18.94 37.96
C ALA A 904 11.12 -19.35 36.49
N LYS A 905 11.46 -20.60 36.15
CA LYS A 905 11.06 -21.13 34.84
C LYS A 905 9.53 -21.34 34.81
N PRO A 906 8.86 -21.21 33.66
CA PRO A 906 7.40 -21.37 33.55
C PRO A 906 6.84 -22.67 34.15
N ALA A 907 7.54 -23.79 33.98
CA ALA A 907 7.15 -25.08 34.58
C ALA A 907 7.30 -25.10 36.12
N GLU A 908 8.36 -24.49 36.65
CA GLU A 908 8.61 -24.39 38.10
C GLU A 908 7.54 -23.49 38.76
N GLU A 909 7.18 -22.39 38.10
CA GLU A 909 6.11 -21.48 38.51
C GLU A 909 4.73 -22.16 38.44
N ALA A 910 4.46 -22.94 37.40
CA ALA A 910 3.21 -23.68 37.27
C ALA A 910 3.02 -24.71 38.40
N GLU A 911 4.06 -25.47 38.75
CA GLU A 911 3.99 -26.42 39.87
C GLU A 911 3.81 -25.72 41.22
N ARG A 912 4.44 -24.56 41.42
CA ARG A 912 4.19 -23.70 42.59
C ARG A 912 2.72 -23.26 42.65
N PHE A 913 2.18 -22.74 41.55
CA PHE A 913 0.77 -22.34 41.45
C PHE A 913 -0.16 -23.52 41.75
N LYS A 914 0.01 -24.69 41.11
CA LYS A 914 -0.85 -25.88 41.34
C LYS A 914 -0.85 -26.30 42.81
N LYS A 915 0.30 -26.23 43.48
CA LYS A 915 0.43 -26.53 44.91
C LYS A 915 -0.29 -25.51 45.79
N GLU A 916 -0.09 -24.21 45.56
CA GLU A 916 -0.71 -23.13 46.35
C GLU A 916 -2.23 -23.03 46.11
N ALA A 917 -2.70 -23.26 44.87
CA ALA A 917 -4.11 -23.28 44.50
C ALA A 917 -4.85 -24.59 44.86
N ASN A 918 -4.13 -25.60 45.36
CA ASN A 918 -4.63 -26.97 45.55
C ASN A 918 -5.31 -27.54 44.28
N ALA A 919 -4.65 -27.34 43.14
CA ALA A 919 -5.10 -27.68 41.79
C ALA A 919 -4.12 -28.68 41.16
N LYS A 920 -3.98 -29.86 41.77
CA LYS A 920 -3.00 -30.89 41.38
C LYS A 920 -3.12 -31.31 39.92
N ASP A 921 -4.36 -31.49 39.46
CA ASP A 921 -4.68 -31.95 38.10
C ASP A 921 -4.70 -30.79 37.07
N GLY A 922 -4.35 -29.58 37.50
CA GLY A 922 -4.39 -28.35 36.70
C GLY A 922 -5.71 -27.58 36.85
N ILE A 923 -5.96 -26.69 35.88
CA ILE A 923 -7.16 -25.83 35.80
C ILE A 923 -7.91 -26.10 34.49
N ASP A 924 -9.23 -26.21 34.54
CA ASP A 924 -10.07 -26.55 33.37
C ASP A 924 -9.95 -25.53 32.23
N VAL A 925 -9.97 -24.24 32.57
CA VAL A 925 -9.92 -23.12 31.62
C VAL A 925 -8.86 -22.10 32.06
N VAL A 926 -7.93 -21.79 31.16
CA VAL A 926 -6.92 -20.75 31.37
C VAL A 926 -7.14 -19.62 30.36
N LEU A 927 -7.30 -18.39 30.85
CA LEU A 927 -7.52 -17.17 30.06
C LEU A 927 -6.29 -16.26 30.19
N GLU A 928 -5.42 -16.29 29.18
CA GLU A 928 -4.19 -15.48 29.16
C GLU A 928 -4.55 -14.06 28.71
N CYS A 929 -4.43 -13.08 29.61
CA CYS A 929 -4.82 -11.68 29.39
C CYS A 929 -3.63 -10.70 29.48
N THR A 930 -2.38 -11.18 29.57
CA THR A 930 -1.19 -10.30 29.66
C THR A 930 -0.45 -10.12 28.33
N GLY A 931 -0.51 -11.10 27.42
CA GLY A 931 0.32 -11.19 26.23
C GLY A 931 1.79 -11.55 26.50
N VAL A 932 2.19 -11.77 27.76
CA VAL A 932 3.59 -12.04 28.12
C VAL A 932 3.92 -13.51 27.88
N GLU A 933 4.94 -13.78 27.06
CA GLU A 933 5.34 -15.14 26.66
C GLU A 933 5.57 -16.12 27.83
N SER A 934 6.20 -15.68 28.92
CA SER A 934 6.36 -16.52 30.12
C SER A 934 5.04 -16.77 30.87
N SER A 935 4.08 -15.83 30.83
CA SER A 935 2.71 -16.04 31.31
C SER A 935 2.01 -17.11 30.48
N THR A 936 2.04 -16.98 29.15
CA THR A 936 1.51 -17.97 28.20
C THR A 936 2.05 -19.37 28.47
N GLN A 937 3.38 -19.51 28.56
CA GLN A 937 4.04 -20.79 28.85
C GLN A 937 3.60 -21.36 30.20
N THR A 938 3.56 -20.53 31.25
CA THR A 938 3.15 -20.94 32.60
C THR A 938 1.71 -21.46 32.59
N GLY A 939 0.79 -20.77 31.91
CA GLY A 939 -0.60 -21.18 31.80
C GLY A 939 -0.78 -22.51 31.05
N LEU A 940 0.07 -22.81 30.07
CA LEU A 940 0.08 -24.09 29.35
C LEU A 940 0.64 -25.25 30.19
N TYR A 941 1.52 -24.98 31.16
CA TYR A 941 1.88 -25.96 32.19
C TYR A 941 0.80 -26.13 33.28
N ILE A 942 0.00 -25.08 33.54
CA ILE A 942 -1.09 -25.10 34.55
C ILE A 942 -2.37 -25.78 34.03
N VAL A 943 -2.73 -25.60 32.75
CA VAL A 943 -3.99 -26.14 32.20
C VAL A 943 -4.07 -27.67 32.39
N ALA A 944 -5.26 -28.13 32.75
CA ALA A 944 -5.57 -29.54 32.97
C ALA A 944 -5.53 -30.35 31.66
N ALA A 945 -5.46 -31.68 31.78
CA ALA A 945 -5.68 -32.58 30.65
C ALA A 945 -7.09 -32.38 30.06
N ALA A 946 -7.20 -32.35 28.73
CA ALA A 946 -8.36 -31.93 27.94
C ALA A 946 -8.90 -30.51 28.27
N GLY A 947 -8.13 -29.70 29.02
CA GLY A 947 -8.49 -28.32 29.37
C GLY A 947 -8.37 -27.36 28.18
N THR A 948 -8.98 -26.18 28.32
CA THR A 948 -8.99 -25.15 27.29
C THR A 948 -8.13 -23.95 27.68
N PHE A 949 -7.19 -23.59 26.81
CA PHE A 949 -6.40 -22.37 26.94
C PHE A 949 -6.89 -21.35 25.90
N VAL A 950 -7.22 -20.13 26.33
CA VAL A 950 -7.59 -19.02 25.44
C VAL A 950 -6.59 -17.88 25.58
N GLN A 951 -5.86 -17.61 24.50
CA GLN A 951 -5.04 -16.41 24.36
C GLN A 951 -5.93 -15.21 24.04
N VAL A 952 -6.00 -14.25 24.96
CA VAL A 952 -6.74 -12.98 24.81
C VAL A 952 -5.77 -11.79 24.78
N GLY A 953 -4.75 -11.82 25.65
CA GLY A 953 -3.71 -10.80 25.72
C GLY A 953 -2.89 -10.76 24.44
N MET A 954 -2.58 -9.56 23.95
CA MET A 954 -1.80 -9.39 22.72
C MET A 954 -0.34 -9.08 23.05
N GLY A 955 0.53 -10.02 22.69
CA GLY A 955 1.95 -9.99 23.00
C GLY A 955 2.86 -9.75 21.79
N LYS A 956 4.07 -10.31 21.87
CA LYS A 956 4.95 -10.46 20.70
C LYS A 956 4.23 -11.23 19.58
N PRO A 957 4.49 -10.92 18.29
CA PRO A 957 3.88 -11.63 17.16
C PRO A 957 4.32 -13.10 17.03
N HIS A 958 5.44 -13.47 17.65
CA HIS A 958 5.94 -14.83 17.76
C HIS A 958 6.26 -15.13 19.22
N GLN A 959 5.90 -16.32 19.70
CA GLN A 959 6.15 -16.80 21.07
C GLN A 959 6.56 -18.28 21.04
N THR A 960 7.44 -18.69 21.95
CA THR A 960 7.81 -20.10 22.13
C THR A 960 6.74 -20.81 22.95
N LEU A 961 6.24 -21.97 22.51
CA LEU A 961 5.21 -22.74 23.20
C LEU A 961 5.71 -24.15 23.60
N PRO A 962 5.32 -24.69 24.77
CA PRO A 962 5.69 -26.05 25.20
C PRO A 962 4.82 -27.11 24.50
N LEU A 963 5.05 -27.33 23.20
CA LEU A 963 4.17 -28.18 22.37
C LEU A 963 4.05 -29.63 22.85
N MET A 964 5.08 -30.20 23.49
CA MET A 964 5.02 -31.55 24.07
C MET A 964 4.01 -31.63 25.22
N GLU A 965 4.11 -30.73 26.20
CA GLU A 965 3.17 -30.59 27.32
C GLU A 965 1.72 -30.43 26.82
N MET A 966 1.53 -29.59 25.79
CA MET A 966 0.21 -29.37 25.17
C MET A 966 -0.34 -30.62 24.51
N SER A 967 0.52 -31.44 23.89
CA SER A 967 0.15 -32.67 23.18
C SER A 967 -0.19 -33.79 24.15
N GLU A 968 0.63 -34.00 25.19
CA GLU A 968 0.42 -35.02 26.23
C GLU A 968 -0.88 -34.80 27.02
N LYS A 969 -1.32 -33.55 27.13
CA LYS A 969 -2.57 -33.15 27.78
C LYS A 969 -3.76 -32.95 26.83
N GLU A 970 -3.61 -33.11 25.52
CA GLU A 970 -4.64 -32.77 24.52
C GLU A 970 -5.24 -31.35 24.71
N VAL A 971 -4.40 -30.34 24.97
CA VAL A 971 -4.85 -28.98 25.30
C VAL A 971 -5.59 -28.33 24.12
N VAL A 972 -6.82 -27.89 24.38
CA VAL A 972 -7.60 -27.12 23.41
C VAL A 972 -7.12 -25.66 23.42
N PHE A 973 -6.20 -25.33 22.52
CA PHE A 973 -5.67 -23.97 22.36
C PHE A 973 -6.52 -23.11 21.42
N LYS A 974 -6.96 -21.94 21.87
CA LYS A 974 -7.78 -20.98 21.11
C LYS A 974 -7.25 -19.56 21.21
N MET A 975 -7.53 -18.75 20.18
CA MET A 975 -7.21 -17.32 20.13
C MET A 975 -8.52 -16.52 20.14
N ALA A 976 -8.62 -15.49 20.97
CA ALA A 976 -9.72 -14.52 20.93
C ALA A 976 -9.38 -13.34 20.01
N PHE A 977 -10.34 -12.87 19.22
CA PHE A 977 -10.20 -11.65 18.42
C PHE A 977 -11.49 -10.83 18.49
N ARG A 978 -11.45 -9.76 19.29
CA ARG A 978 -12.60 -8.89 19.59
C ARG A 978 -13.76 -9.71 20.17
N TYR A 979 -14.93 -9.61 19.57
CA TYR A 979 -16.19 -10.27 19.90
C TYR A 979 -17.02 -10.40 18.60
N GLY A 980 -18.03 -11.26 18.59
CA GLY A 980 -18.92 -11.49 17.46
C GLY A 980 -20.40 -11.48 17.83
N SER A 981 -21.21 -12.12 16.99
CA SER A 981 -22.67 -12.00 17.02
C SER A 981 -23.29 -12.41 18.37
N GLY A 982 -24.04 -11.48 18.95
CA GLY A 982 -24.73 -11.65 20.23
C GLY A 982 -23.83 -11.49 21.47
N ASP A 983 -22.54 -11.18 21.33
CA ASP A 983 -21.66 -10.96 22.48
C ASP A 983 -21.93 -9.60 23.14
N TYR A 984 -22.15 -8.54 22.36
CA TYR A 984 -22.43 -7.18 22.85
C TYR A 984 -23.81 -7.05 23.50
N GLU A 985 -24.82 -7.68 22.91
CA GLU A 985 -26.16 -7.83 23.51
C GLU A 985 -26.10 -8.57 24.86
N THR A 986 -25.32 -9.66 24.93
CA THR A 986 -25.13 -10.39 26.19
C THR A 986 -24.39 -9.55 27.24
N ALA A 987 -23.37 -8.77 26.83
CA ALA A 987 -22.70 -7.84 27.72
C ALA A 987 -23.67 -6.78 28.29
N LEU A 988 -24.52 -6.21 27.45
CA LEU A 988 -25.58 -5.26 27.86
C LEU A 988 -26.55 -5.92 28.85
N GLU A 989 -27.05 -7.13 28.57
CA GLU A 989 -27.96 -7.85 29.47
C GLU A 989 -27.32 -8.18 30.82
N LEU A 990 -26.04 -8.55 30.86
CA LEU A 990 -25.32 -8.85 32.09
C LEU A 990 -25.23 -7.63 33.04
N VAL A 991 -25.06 -6.42 32.49
CA VAL A 991 -25.04 -5.18 33.29
C VAL A 991 -26.46 -4.74 33.65
N ASN A 992 -27.40 -4.79 32.69
CA ASN A 992 -28.81 -4.46 32.90
C ASN A 992 -29.48 -5.33 33.98
N ALA A 993 -29.20 -6.64 33.98
CA ALA A 993 -29.68 -7.58 35.00
C ALA A 993 -28.82 -7.57 36.29
N GLN A 994 -27.89 -6.62 36.43
CA GLN A 994 -26.98 -6.45 37.58
C GLN A 994 -26.18 -7.72 37.93
N ARG A 995 -25.92 -8.59 36.95
CA ARG A 995 -25.12 -9.80 37.10
C ARG A 995 -23.62 -9.50 37.05
N VAL A 996 -23.23 -8.48 36.30
CA VAL A 996 -21.86 -7.93 36.28
C VAL A 996 -21.91 -6.44 36.60
N SER A 997 -21.30 -6.04 37.72
CA SER A 997 -21.16 -4.64 38.10
C SER A 997 -19.89 -4.06 37.49
N VAL A 998 -20.01 -3.27 36.42
CA VAL A 998 -18.84 -2.70 35.72
C VAL A 998 -18.36 -1.38 36.32
N LYS A 999 -19.26 -0.63 36.98
CA LYS A 999 -19.01 0.70 37.56
C LYS A 999 -17.77 0.80 38.48
N PRO A 1000 -17.43 -0.18 39.34
CA PRO A 1000 -16.23 -0.11 40.19
C PRO A 1000 -14.89 -0.08 39.44
N LEU A 1001 -14.86 -0.46 38.15
CA LEU A 1001 -13.64 -0.46 37.33
C LEU A 1001 -13.22 0.96 36.92
N ILE A 1002 -14.16 1.92 36.95
CA ILE A 1002 -13.94 3.32 36.57
C ILE A 1002 -13.09 3.99 37.64
N SER A 1003 -11.83 4.28 37.29
CA SER A 1003 -10.82 4.80 38.22
C SER A 1003 -10.63 6.31 38.09
N ALA A 1004 -10.67 6.83 36.86
CA ALA A 1004 -10.60 8.27 36.59
C ALA A 1004 -11.41 8.63 35.34
N THR A 1005 -11.87 9.87 35.28
CA THR A 1005 -12.41 10.50 34.07
C THR A 1005 -11.65 11.80 33.86
N VAL A 1006 -11.09 11.97 32.67
CA VAL A 1006 -10.23 13.10 32.30
C VAL A 1006 -10.95 13.94 31.22
N PRO A 1007 -10.91 15.28 31.26
CA PRO A 1007 -11.48 16.12 30.20
C PRO A 1007 -10.90 15.82 28.81
N PHE A 1008 -11.67 16.08 27.76
CA PHE A 1008 -11.29 15.83 26.37
C PHE A 1008 -9.93 16.46 26.01
N GLU A 1009 -9.74 17.72 26.42
CA GLU A 1009 -8.54 18.54 26.16
C GLU A 1009 -7.29 17.98 26.84
N LEU A 1010 -7.45 17.07 27.81
CA LEU A 1010 -6.40 16.44 28.58
C LEU A 1010 -6.29 14.93 28.30
N ALA A 1011 -6.79 14.46 27.15
CA ALA A 1011 -6.75 13.04 26.74
C ALA A 1011 -5.37 12.36 26.95
N GLU A 1012 -4.27 13.08 26.69
CA GLU A 1012 -2.89 12.61 26.92
C GLU A 1012 -2.60 12.22 28.38
N ALA A 1013 -3.19 12.92 29.35
CA ALA A 1013 -3.06 12.54 30.75
C ALA A 1013 -3.72 11.18 31.04
N ALA A 1014 -4.87 10.88 30.41
CA ALA A 1014 -5.57 9.61 30.57
C ALA A 1014 -4.76 8.42 30.01
N TRP A 1015 -4.12 8.61 28.85
CA TRP A 1015 -3.18 7.63 28.30
C TRP A 1015 -1.94 7.47 29.18
N ALA A 1016 -1.35 8.57 29.67
CA ALA A 1016 -0.16 8.54 30.52
C ALA A 1016 -0.41 7.85 31.87
N MET A 1017 -1.56 8.09 32.53
CA MET A 1017 -2.00 7.37 33.73
C MET A 1017 -2.09 5.86 33.45
N THR A 1018 -2.76 5.50 32.36
CA THR A 1018 -2.96 4.09 31.95
C THR A 1018 -1.63 3.40 31.64
N GLN A 1019 -0.67 4.09 31.00
CA GLN A 1019 0.68 3.58 30.73
C GLN A 1019 1.49 3.35 32.01
N ARG A 1020 1.34 4.21 33.03
CA ARG A 1020 1.94 3.99 34.36
C ARG A 1020 1.22 2.92 35.19
N GLY A 1021 0.14 2.34 34.67
CA GLY A 1021 -0.67 1.33 35.34
C GLY A 1021 -1.59 1.88 36.43
N GLU A 1022 -1.79 3.20 36.48
CA GLU A 1022 -2.62 3.89 37.47
C GLU A 1022 -4.11 3.61 37.20
N GLY A 1023 -4.78 3.06 38.21
CA GLY A 1023 -6.17 2.62 38.12
C GLY A 1023 -6.38 1.30 37.36
N ILE A 1024 -7.65 0.99 37.14
CA ILE A 1024 -8.13 -0.18 36.40
C ILE A 1024 -8.58 0.26 35.00
N LYS A 1025 -9.57 1.16 34.93
CA LYS A 1025 -10.02 1.79 33.68
C LYS A 1025 -10.12 3.31 33.84
N ASN A 1026 -9.43 4.02 32.95
CA ASN A 1026 -9.50 5.47 32.83
C ASN A 1026 -10.35 5.83 31.61
N PHE A 1027 -11.14 6.90 31.71
CA PHE A 1027 -11.96 7.43 30.63
C PHE A 1027 -11.54 8.84 30.23
N ILE A 1028 -11.83 9.18 28.99
CA ILE A 1028 -11.85 10.55 28.50
C ILE A 1028 -13.31 10.97 28.35
N GLN A 1029 -13.68 12.09 28.97
CA GLN A 1029 -15.00 12.70 28.82
C GLN A 1029 -15.10 13.33 27.43
N GLY A 1030 -16.23 13.13 26.76
CA GLY A 1030 -16.58 13.83 25.53
C GLY A 1030 -16.81 15.32 25.75
N LEU A 1031 -16.89 16.08 24.66
CA LEU A 1031 -17.06 17.52 24.73
C LEU A 1031 -18.47 17.88 25.24
N ASN A 1032 -18.50 18.70 26.29
CA ASN A 1032 -19.72 19.36 26.74
C ASN A 1032 -20.00 20.60 25.86
N ASP A 1033 -21.25 21.08 25.91
CA ASP A 1033 -21.72 22.34 25.32
C ASP A 1033 -22.05 23.34 26.43
#